data_AF-A0A151GFB8-F1
#
_entry.id   AF-A0A151GFB8-F1
#
_cell.length_a   1.000
_cell.length_b   1.000
_cell.length_c   1.000
_cell.angle_alpha   90.00
_cell.angle_beta   90.00
_cell.angle_gamma   90.00
#
_symmetry.space_group_name_H-M   'P 1'
#
loop_
_entity.id
_entity.type
_entity.pdbx_description
1 polymer ?
#
loop_
_entity_poly.entity_id
_entity_poly.type
_entity_poly.pdbx_seq_one_letter_code
_entity_poly.pdbx_strand_id
1 'polypeptide(L)'
;MPVTKFETQEKYRYQNGFNCHFESEAVEGCLPIGHNNPQKPAFGLYAEKLSGTAFTAPRHDNKQSWLYRILPSCAHPPYQQRQPPTTGDEASPKMHYIPNQLRWDPFDHNEAKDLDFVSGLKLVAGAGDVTQKQGLAMYVYAAGRSMDETAAYYSADGDLLIVPQEGDLDIRTEFGCLLVRQMEIAVIPRGVKYQVRLATDAPARGYALELYQGHFNLPELGPIGSNGLANARDFQAPVAHFSEHAGATASDGPAEYRVTVKFNNTLFETRQRHTPFDVVGWQGNYYPYKYDLGRFNTIGSISFDHPDPSIFTVLSAPSPVQGTAVADFVIFPPRWLVGEDTFRPPWYHRNTMSEFMGLIRGGYDAKRGGAGGFVPGGASLHNVMSGHGPDAESHEGARDAKLGPAKVGEGSCAFMFESCLMVGVSEWGLRTCKKVQDGYSEESWGGVLTHWKMPEGKTVVSHLANVNSRRRGGEEGSGVGGASGIADHDEYGEAQHRPLRGAELSSMSGSSCLAELLLSSPIDETPSPIYSSRGRATHGYAEILRDPSGSPFEPAAATTSRMPPPKPAPASISPTMSSYRGRNAEPSSRAACLEKAMRDASCSRRHRRPIAEEATRFPGLQLAYFDVEGTKAGMTNSVWTRTTTELLRQACRIFASLSSSP
;
A
#
# COMPACT_ATOMS: atom_id res chain seq x y z
N MET A 1 2.97 11.93 24.71
CA MET A 1 1.62 12.16 24.12
C MET A 1 1.48 11.21 22.95
N PRO A 2 0.26 10.69 22.64
CA PRO A 2 -0.01 9.75 21.54
C PRO A 2 0.04 10.44 20.16
N VAL A 3 0.81 11.50 20.02
CA VAL A 3 0.93 12.31 18.81
C VAL A 3 2.38 12.69 18.66
N THR A 4 2.87 12.69 17.44
CA THR A 4 4.23 13.11 17.15
C THR A 4 4.38 14.61 17.47
N LYS A 5 5.51 14.99 18.06
CA LYS A 5 5.89 16.40 18.18
C LYS A 5 6.66 16.79 16.91
N PHE A 6 5.99 17.51 16.04
CA PHE A 6 6.58 17.95 14.77
C PHE A 6 7.36 19.25 14.95
N GLU A 7 8.52 19.33 14.29
CA GLU A 7 9.32 20.55 14.20
C GLU A 7 8.61 21.57 13.30
N THR A 8 8.25 21.15 12.08
CA THR A 8 7.44 21.95 11.17
C THR A 8 5.99 21.99 11.64
N GLN A 9 5.50 23.21 11.90
CA GLN A 9 4.13 23.43 12.33
C GLN A 9 3.13 23.15 11.21
N GLU A 10 1.96 22.67 11.60
CA GLU A 10 0.87 22.42 10.65
C GLU A 10 0.40 23.74 10.03
N LYS A 11 0.28 23.76 8.69
CA LYS A 11 -0.12 24.93 7.91
C LYS A 11 -1.60 24.89 7.53
N TYR A 12 -2.18 23.70 7.43
CA TYR A 12 -3.48 23.49 6.82
C TYR A 12 -4.51 22.93 7.81
N ARG A 13 -5.79 23.06 7.44
CA ARG A 13 -6.89 22.36 8.11
C ARG A 13 -7.30 21.15 7.28
N TYR A 14 -7.82 20.13 7.96
CA TYR A 14 -8.18 18.86 7.36
C TYR A 14 -9.55 18.38 7.79
N GLN A 15 -10.12 17.51 6.98
CA GLN A 15 -11.27 16.69 7.32
C GLN A 15 -10.77 15.32 7.80
N ASN A 16 -11.31 14.81 8.90
CA ASN A 16 -10.77 13.63 9.57
C ASN A 16 -11.70 12.43 9.37
N GLY A 17 -11.16 11.31 8.90
CA GLY A 17 -11.92 10.08 8.63
C GLY A 17 -11.44 9.31 7.40
N PHE A 18 -10.96 8.09 7.62
CA PHE A 18 -10.59 7.17 6.54
C PHE A 18 -11.83 6.70 5.77
N ASN A 19 -11.76 6.69 4.44
CA ASN A 19 -12.84 6.27 3.53
C ASN A 19 -14.20 6.98 3.77
N CYS A 20 -14.21 8.12 4.44
CA CYS A 20 -15.44 8.91 4.60
C CYS A 20 -15.89 9.49 3.27
N HIS A 21 -17.18 9.78 3.19
CA HIS A 21 -17.69 10.62 2.11
C HIS A 21 -17.62 12.07 2.59
N PHE A 22 -16.68 12.85 2.04
CA PHE A 22 -16.50 14.26 2.40
C PHE A 22 -17.13 15.18 1.37
N GLU A 23 -17.41 16.40 1.82
CA GLU A 23 -17.82 17.55 1.03
C GLU A 23 -16.91 18.71 1.41
N SER A 24 -16.25 19.33 0.43
CA SER A 24 -15.34 20.44 0.67
C SER A 24 -15.56 21.56 -0.33
N GLU A 25 -15.71 22.78 0.19
CA GLU A 25 -15.93 24.00 -0.58
C GLU A 25 -14.85 25.01 -0.26
N ALA A 26 -14.12 25.49 -1.27
CA ALA A 26 -13.27 26.67 -1.12
C ALA A 26 -14.09 27.97 -1.26
N VAL A 27 -15.22 27.90 -1.98
CA VAL A 27 -16.19 28.98 -2.16
C VAL A 27 -17.57 28.42 -1.80
N GLU A 28 -18.20 29.01 -0.78
CA GLU A 28 -19.49 28.56 -0.25
C GLU A 28 -20.55 28.46 -1.35
N GLY A 29 -21.24 27.32 -1.41
CA GLY A 29 -22.30 27.05 -2.38
C GLY A 29 -21.81 26.59 -3.76
N CYS A 30 -20.54 26.17 -3.89
CA CYS A 30 -20.03 25.62 -5.15
C CYS A 30 -20.48 24.17 -5.38
N LEU A 31 -20.80 23.42 -4.32
CA LEU A 31 -21.34 22.08 -4.43
C LEU A 31 -22.85 22.14 -4.75
N PRO A 32 -23.31 21.47 -5.81
CA PRO A 32 -24.73 21.33 -6.09
C PRO A 32 -25.42 20.48 -5.00
N ILE A 33 -26.62 20.90 -4.60
CA ILE A 33 -27.41 20.22 -3.58
C ILE A 33 -28.39 19.25 -4.26
N GLY A 34 -28.39 17.98 -3.83
CA GLY A 34 -29.37 16.96 -4.27
C GLY A 34 -29.10 16.32 -5.64
N HIS A 35 -28.04 16.71 -6.34
CA HIS A 35 -27.58 16.09 -7.58
C HIS A 35 -26.09 16.35 -7.82
N ASN A 36 -25.42 15.50 -8.62
CA ASN A 36 -23.99 15.66 -8.91
C ASN A 36 -23.70 16.37 -10.24
N ASN A 37 -24.69 16.42 -11.13
CA ASN A 37 -24.51 16.87 -12.51
C ASN A 37 -25.64 17.84 -12.90
N PRO A 38 -25.69 19.04 -12.30
CA PRO A 38 -26.63 20.08 -12.71
C PRO A 38 -26.39 20.49 -14.16
N GLN A 39 -27.43 20.95 -14.85
CA GLN A 39 -27.30 21.50 -16.22
C GLN A 39 -26.31 22.68 -16.27
N LYS A 40 -26.26 23.47 -15.21
CA LYS A 40 -25.34 24.60 -15.03
C LYS A 40 -24.80 24.52 -13.60
N PRO A 41 -23.61 23.95 -13.37
CA PRO A 41 -23.00 23.96 -12.05
C PRO A 41 -22.85 25.39 -11.52
N ALA A 42 -22.86 25.52 -10.19
CA ALA A 42 -22.70 26.81 -9.53
C ALA A 42 -21.44 27.53 -10.04
N PHE A 43 -21.51 28.86 -10.10
CA PHE A 43 -20.39 29.72 -10.54
C PHE A 43 -19.85 29.44 -11.95
N GLY A 44 -20.58 28.68 -12.79
CA GLY A 44 -20.13 28.33 -14.13
C GLY A 44 -19.04 27.26 -14.15
N LEU A 45 -18.87 26.53 -13.05
CA LEU A 45 -17.91 25.42 -12.94
C LEU A 45 -18.28 24.26 -13.86
N TYR A 46 -17.33 23.36 -14.08
CA TYR A 46 -17.53 22.07 -14.72
C TYR A 46 -17.60 20.97 -13.65
N ALA A 47 -18.61 20.10 -13.75
CA ALA A 47 -18.69 18.89 -12.95
C ALA A 47 -17.87 17.77 -13.62
N GLU A 48 -16.90 17.23 -12.90
CA GLU A 48 -16.02 16.15 -13.36
C GLU A 48 -16.03 15.01 -12.35
N LYS A 49 -16.18 13.77 -12.83
CA LYS A 49 -16.14 12.59 -11.96
C LYS A 49 -14.80 11.88 -12.08
N LEU A 50 -14.06 11.77 -10.97
CA LEU A 50 -12.92 10.87 -10.83
C LEU A 50 -13.40 9.53 -10.27
N SER A 51 -13.28 8.46 -11.06
CA SER A 51 -13.68 7.10 -10.65
C SER A 51 -12.45 6.27 -10.33
N GLY A 52 -12.21 5.98 -9.05
CA GLY A 52 -11.08 5.15 -8.60
C GLY A 52 -11.31 3.66 -8.80
N THR A 53 -12.57 3.24 -8.87
CA THR A 53 -12.98 1.83 -9.05
C THR A 53 -13.94 1.66 -10.22
N ALA A 54 -14.21 0.40 -10.59
CA ALA A 54 -15.29 0.08 -11.51
C ALA A 54 -16.63 0.58 -10.96
N PHE A 55 -17.53 1.04 -11.83
CA PHE A 55 -18.84 1.58 -11.41
C PHE A 55 -19.68 0.59 -10.60
N THR A 56 -19.52 -0.70 -10.87
CA THR A 56 -20.24 -1.80 -10.22
C THR A 56 -19.53 -2.37 -9.00
N ALA A 57 -18.41 -1.76 -8.55
CA ALA A 57 -17.77 -2.17 -7.30
C ALA A 57 -18.77 -2.09 -6.15
N PRO A 58 -18.77 -3.07 -5.22
CA PRO A 58 -19.61 -3.03 -4.03
C PRO A 58 -19.46 -1.69 -3.30
N ARG A 59 -20.54 -1.19 -2.69
CA ARG A 59 -20.56 0.17 -2.12
C ARG A 59 -19.44 0.44 -1.11
N HIS A 60 -19.03 -0.55 -0.33
CA HIS A 60 -17.94 -0.42 0.65
C HIS A 60 -16.56 -0.29 0.00
N ASP A 61 -16.38 -0.87 -1.20
CA ASP A 61 -15.14 -0.78 -1.98
C ASP A 61 -15.15 0.36 -2.99
N ASN A 62 -16.33 0.83 -3.39
CA ASN A 62 -16.50 1.80 -4.46
C ASN A 62 -15.83 3.14 -4.10
N LYS A 63 -14.81 3.52 -4.89
CA LYS A 63 -14.10 4.80 -4.78
C LYS A 63 -14.49 5.74 -5.90
N GLN A 64 -15.00 6.92 -5.55
CA GLN A 64 -15.32 7.99 -6.48
C GLN A 64 -15.24 9.38 -5.81
N SER A 65 -14.97 10.40 -6.62
CA SER A 65 -15.13 11.80 -6.26
C SER A 65 -15.70 12.62 -7.41
N TRP A 66 -16.53 13.60 -7.09
CA TRP A 66 -16.98 14.65 -7.98
C TRP A 66 -16.21 15.92 -7.69
N LEU A 67 -15.68 16.53 -8.74
CA LEU A 67 -14.88 17.74 -8.73
C LEU A 67 -15.66 18.83 -9.45
N TYR A 68 -15.75 20.01 -8.86
CA TYR A 68 -16.36 21.20 -9.46
C TYR A 68 -15.23 22.20 -9.70
N ARG A 69 -14.80 22.28 -10.96
CA ARG A 69 -13.54 22.90 -11.39
C ARG A 69 -13.73 23.97 -12.46
N ILE A 70 -12.77 24.88 -12.58
CA ILE A 70 -12.85 26.02 -13.52
C ILE A 70 -12.79 25.55 -14.98
N LEU A 71 -11.87 24.64 -15.32
CA LEU A 71 -11.76 24.00 -16.63
C LEU A 71 -11.67 22.48 -16.47
N PRO A 72 -12.30 21.67 -17.34
CA PRO A 72 -12.27 20.22 -17.22
C PRO A 72 -10.89 19.65 -17.54
N SER A 73 -10.51 18.55 -16.89
CA SER A 73 -9.22 17.87 -17.06
C SER A 73 -8.96 17.42 -18.49
N CYS A 74 -10.00 17.24 -19.32
CA CYS A 74 -9.83 16.83 -20.71
C CYS A 74 -9.35 17.96 -21.64
N ALA A 75 -9.29 19.21 -21.16
CA ALA A 75 -8.99 20.38 -21.97
C ALA A 75 -7.48 20.64 -22.17
N HIS A 76 -6.69 19.62 -22.52
CA HIS A 76 -5.25 19.75 -22.75
C HIS A 76 -4.84 19.35 -24.18
N PRO A 77 -3.70 19.85 -24.70
CA PRO A 77 -3.11 19.34 -25.93
C PRO A 77 -2.64 17.88 -25.79
N PRO A 78 -2.37 17.16 -26.90
CA PRO A 78 -1.88 15.78 -26.85
C PRO A 78 -0.62 15.61 -26.00
N TYR A 79 -0.56 14.51 -25.24
CA TYR A 79 0.66 14.09 -24.53
C TYR A 79 1.74 13.63 -25.51
N GLN A 80 2.98 13.95 -25.19
CA GLN A 80 4.18 13.49 -25.88
C GLN A 80 5.06 12.69 -24.93
N GLN A 81 5.69 11.62 -25.40
CA GLN A 81 6.60 10.86 -24.55
C GLN A 81 7.77 11.75 -24.13
N ARG A 82 8.06 11.78 -22.83
CA ARG A 82 9.22 12.49 -22.31
C ARG A 82 10.46 11.73 -22.76
N GLN A 83 11.37 12.41 -23.44
CA GLN A 83 12.66 11.81 -23.78
C GLN A 83 13.38 11.46 -22.47
N PRO A 84 13.87 10.21 -22.30
CA PRO A 84 14.69 9.89 -21.15
C PRO A 84 15.92 10.82 -21.14
N PRO A 85 16.49 11.11 -19.96
CA PRO A 85 17.82 11.72 -19.91
C PRO A 85 18.76 10.92 -20.82
N THR A 86 19.69 11.60 -21.50
CA THR A 86 20.67 10.99 -22.43
C THR A 86 21.57 9.91 -21.81
N THR A 87 21.40 9.65 -20.51
CA THR A 87 22.03 8.57 -19.74
C THR A 87 21.12 7.34 -19.70
N GLY A 88 21.20 6.49 -20.72
CA GLY A 88 21.11 5.00 -20.64
C GLY A 88 20.00 4.28 -19.87
N ASP A 89 19.01 4.94 -19.29
CA ASP A 89 17.94 4.27 -18.54
C ASP A 89 17.01 3.55 -19.53
N GLU A 90 17.07 2.21 -19.52
CA GLU A 90 16.23 1.35 -20.37
C GLU A 90 14.74 1.64 -20.15
N ALA A 91 13.95 1.56 -21.24
CA ALA A 91 12.51 1.82 -21.23
C ALA A 91 11.71 0.86 -20.32
N SER A 92 12.30 -0.27 -19.94
CA SER A 92 11.81 -1.13 -18.87
C SER A 92 12.99 -1.60 -18.00
N PRO A 93 12.98 -1.34 -16.68
CA PRO A 93 14.07 -1.74 -15.82
C PRO A 93 14.10 -3.28 -15.73
N LYS A 94 15.22 -3.88 -16.16
CA LYS A 94 15.48 -5.30 -15.92
C LYS A 94 15.47 -5.58 -14.42
N MET A 95 14.60 -6.49 -14.00
CA MET A 95 14.50 -6.96 -12.61
C MET A 95 15.40 -8.17 -12.38
N HIS A 96 16.13 -8.15 -11.27
CA HIS A 96 17.01 -9.23 -10.81
C HIS A 96 16.37 -9.95 -9.62
N TYR A 97 16.17 -11.26 -9.75
CA TYR A 97 15.63 -12.10 -8.69
C TYR A 97 16.78 -12.79 -7.96
N ILE A 98 17.08 -12.31 -6.76
CA ILE A 98 18.24 -12.72 -5.97
C ILE A 98 17.75 -13.37 -4.68
N PRO A 99 18.18 -14.60 -4.36
CA PRO A 99 17.75 -15.30 -3.14
C PRO A 99 18.50 -14.84 -1.88
N ASN A 100 19.65 -14.17 -2.05
CA ASN A 100 20.42 -13.61 -0.95
C ASN A 100 19.62 -12.47 -0.29
N GLN A 101 19.77 -12.35 1.04
CA GLN A 101 19.26 -11.19 1.75
C GLN A 101 20.04 -9.95 1.31
N LEU A 102 19.34 -8.85 1.06
CA LEU A 102 19.97 -7.58 0.69
C LEU A 102 19.78 -6.55 1.78
N ARG A 103 20.79 -5.71 1.99
CA ARG A 103 20.74 -4.53 2.86
C ARG A 103 21.42 -3.37 2.16
N TRP A 104 20.82 -2.19 2.26
CA TRP A 104 21.30 -0.94 1.70
C TRP A 104 21.67 0.03 2.81
N ASP A 105 22.85 0.64 2.69
CA ASP A 105 23.19 1.89 3.39
C ASP A 105 22.19 3.01 3.04
N PRO A 106 22.13 4.10 3.82
CA PRO A 106 21.30 5.25 3.49
C PRO A 106 21.50 5.72 2.05
N PHE A 107 20.39 5.80 1.32
CA PHE A 107 20.42 6.30 -0.05
C PHE A 107 20.87 7.76 -0.09
N ASP A 108 21.70 8.10 -1.07
CA ASP A 108 22.22 9.46 -1.20
C ASP A 108 21.12 10.44 -1.55
N HIS A 109 21.17 11.62 -0.92
CA HIS A 109 20.32 12.76 -1.29
C HIS A 109 21.15 14.00 -1.66
N ASN A 110 22.45 14.03 -1.36
CA ASN A 110 23.32 15.18 -1.63
C ASN A 110 23.47 15.47 -3.13
N GLU A 111 23.38 14.43 -3.97
CA GLU A 111 23.43 14.55 -5.43
C GLU A 111 22.09 15.02 -6.03
N ALA A 112 21.02 15.10 -5.22
CA ALA A 112 19.67 15.43 -5.68
C ALA A 112 19.40 16.94 -5.78
N LYS A 113 20.40 17.83 -5.64
CA LYS A 113 20.24 19.29 -5.66
C LYS A 113 19.40 19.81 -6.85
N ASP A 114 19.55 19.17 -8.02
CA ASP A 114 18.88 19.55 -9.27
C ASP A 114 17.63 18.69 -9.56
N LEU A 115 17.30 17.74 -8.69
CA LEU A 115 16.17 16.84 -8.82
C LEU A 115 14.98 17.34 -8.01
N ASP A 116 13.80 17.29 -8.62
CA ASP A 116 12.53 17.40 -7.90
C ASP A 116 12.05 16.01 -7.47
N PHE A 117 10.89 15.92 -6.79
CA PHE A 117 10.33 14.66 -6.35
C PHE A 117 10.17 13.62 -7.47
N VAL A 118 9.77 14.05 -8.68
CA VAL A 118 9.47 13.16 -9.81
C VAL A 118 10.76 12.66 -10.45
N SER A 119 11.71 13.55 -10.73
CA SER A 119 13.02 13.14 -11.29
C SER A 119 13.91 12.42 -10.28
N GLY A 120 13.66 12.65 -8.99
CA GLY A 120 14.31 12.02 -7.85
C GLY A 120 13.77 10.65 -7.47
N LEU A 121 12.65 10.20 -8.06
CA LEU A 121 12.06 8.90 -7.76
C LEU A 121 12.87 7.78 -8.44
N LYS A 122 13.47 6.89 -7.63
CA LYS A 122 14.32 5.78 -8.08
C LYS A 122 13.71 4.45 -7.69
N LEU A 123 13.48 3.60 -8.69
CA LEU A 123 12.94 2.26 -8.47
C LEU A 123 14.00 1.39 -7.81
N VAL A 124 13.69 0.84 -6.64
CA VAL A 124 14.58 -0.08 -5.92
C VAL A 124 14.21 -1.52 -6.26
N ALA A 125 12.93 -1.85 -6.11
CA ALA A 125 12.42 -3.21 -6.24
C ALA A 125 10.94 -3.19 -6.66
N GLY A 126 10.42 -4.31 -7.16
CA GLY A 126 9.01 -4.41 -7.53
C GLY A 126 8.62 -5.78 -8.08
N ALA A 127 7.33 -5.95 -8.34
CA ALA A 127 6.77 -7.16 -8.91
C ALA A 127 5.45 -6.87 -9.64
N GLY A 128 5.10 -7.73 -10.60
CA GLY A 128 3.83 -7.67 -11.32
C GLY A 128 3.89 -6.96 -12.67
N ASP A 129 2.71 -6.64 -13.20
CA ASP A 129 2.50 -6.04 -14.51
C ASP A 129 1.51 -4.87 -14.40
N VAL A 130 2.04 -3.67 -14.64
CA VAL A 130 1.28 -2.41 -14.58
C VAL A 130 0.14 -2.39 -15.60
N THR A 131 0.32 -2.99 -16.79
CA THR A 131 -0.73 -3.02 -17.83
C THR A 131 -1.93 -3.86 -17.41
N GLN A 132 -1.70 -4.85 -16.55
CA GLN A 132 -2.74 -5.67 -15.93
C GLN A 132 -3.25 -5.08 -14.61
N LYS A 133 -2.68 -3.95 -14.15
CA LYS A 133 -2.93 -3.35 -12.83
C LYS A 133 -2.68 -4.36 -11.71
N GLN A 134 -1.58 -5.11 -11.81
CA GLN A 134 -1.19 -6.15 -10.87
C GLN A 134 0.17 -5.87 -10.25
N GLY A 135 0.28 -6.06 -8.94
CA GLY A 135 1.53 -5.91 -8.19
C GLY A 135 1.83 -4.50 -7.71
N LEU A 136 3.12 -4.19 -7.59
CA LEU A 136 3.63 -2.99 -6.92
C LEU A 136 5.05 -2.61 -7.39
N ALA A 137 5.46 -1.40 -7.04
CA ALA A 137 6.85 -0.96 -7.06
C ALA A 137 7.26 -0.21 -5.80
N MET A 138 8.48 -0.46 -5.35
CA MET A 138 9.11 0.13 -4.18
C MET A 138 10.19 1.10 -4.65
N TYR A 139 10.05 2.35 -4.24
CA TYR A 139 10.92 3.45 -4.61
C TYR A 139 11.59 4.06 -3.39
N VAL A 140 12.71 4.72 -3.66
CA VAL A 140 13.18 5.82 -2.83
C VAL A 140 13.09 7.11 -3.64
N TYR A 141 12.83 8.21 -2.96
CA TYR A 141 12.93 9.54 -3.58
C TYR A 141 14.00 10.36 -2.87
N ALA A 142 14.69 11.19 -3.65
CA ALA A 142 15.54 12.25 -3.16
C ALA A 142 15.28 13.52 -3.99
N ALA A 143 14.93 14.61 -3.32
CA ALA A 143 14.58 15.87 -3.97
C ALA A 143 15.33 17.03 -3.30
N GLY A 144 16.14 17.74 -4.09
CA GLY A 144 16.87 18.94 -3.65
C GLY A 144 16.17 20.25 -4.00
N ARG A 145 15.09 20.19 -4.78
CA ARG A 145 14.24 21.35 -5.09
C ARG A 145 12.76 20.97 -5.18
N SER A 146 11.90 21.97 -5.01
CA SER A 146 10.47 21.85 -5.32
C SER A 146 10.26 21.57 -6.81
N MET A 147 9.17 20.86 -7.15
CA MET A 147 8.65 20.89 -8.51
C MET A 147 8.33 22.35 -8.91
N ASP A 148 8.53 22.69 -10.19
CA ASP A 148 8.21 24.03 -10.71
C ASP A 148 6.76 24.42 -10.36
N GLU A 149 6.51 25.70 -10.04
CA GLU A 149 5.17 26.19 -9.66
C GLU A 149 4.09 25.94 -10.74
N THR A 150 4.52 25.85 -12.00
CA THR A 150 3.66 25.53 -13.15
C THR A 150 3.79 24.08 -13.61
N ALA A 151 4.26 23.17 -12.75
CA ALA A 151 4.30 21.73 -13.03
C ALA A 151 3.31 20.95 -12.16
N ALA A 152 2.74 19.89 -12.75
CA ALA A 152 1.95 18.89 -12.04
C ALA A 152 2.33 17.49 -12.54
N TYR A 153 2.15 16.50 -11.68
CA TYR A 153 2.37 15.09 -11.98
C TYR A 153 1.17 14.25 -11.55
N TYR A 154 0.88 13.18 -12.27
CA TYR A 154 0.02 12.10 -11.77
C TYR A 154 0.51 10.75 -12.28
N SER A 155 0.18 9.69 -11.55
CA SER A 155 0.37 8.32 -12.03
C SER A 155 -0.96 7.73 -12.48
N ALA A 156 -0.99 7.20 -13.71
CA ALA A 156 -2.05 6.31 -14.17
C ALA A 156 -1.81 4.86 -13.71
N ASP A 157 -0.63 4.57 -13.16
CA ASP A 157 -0.16 3.21 -12.88
C ASP A 157 -0.58 2.70 -11.51
N GLY A 158 -0.79 3.55 -10.51
CA GLY A 158 -1.14 3.09 -9.17
C GLY A 158 -1.40 4.18 -8.14
N ASP A 159 -1.80 3.76 -6.95
CA ASP A 159 -1.85 4.60 -5.74
C ASP A 159 -0.42 4.71 -5.16
N LEU A 160 0.00 5.91 -4.77
CA LEU A 160 1.34 6.14 -4.22
C LEU A 160 1.28 6.39 -2.71
N LEU A 161 1.79 5.45 -1.92
CA LEU A 161 2.09 5.64 -0.50
C LEU A 161 3.47 6.29 -0.35
N ILE A 162 3.55 7.43 0.32
CA ILE A 162 4.76 8.23 0.55
C ILE A 162 5.12 8.18 2.03
N VAL A 163 6.37 7.87 2.34
CA VAL A 163 6.92 7.77 3.71
C VAL A 163 8.17 8.67 3.82
N PRO A 164 8.02 9.94 4.25
CA PRO A 164 9.15 10.83 4.49
C PRO A 164 10.08 10.34 5.58
N GLN A 165 11.38 10.34 5.26
CA GLN A 165 12.45 9.96 6.17
C GLN A 165 13.26 11.18 6.59
N GLU A 166 13.53 12.12 5.67
CA GLU A 166 14.25 13.36 5.92
C GLU A 166 13.60 14.46 5.08
N GLY A 167 13.43 15.66 5.65
CA GLY A 167 12.73 16.76 5.00
C GLY A 167 11.22 16.57 4.91
N ASP A 168 10.48 17.65 5.10
CA ASP A 168 9.02 17.66 5.04
C ASP A 168 8.54 18.08 3.65
N LEU A 169 7.44 17.48 3.18
CA LEU A 169 6.85 17.74 1.87
C LEU A 169 5.60 18.60 1.99
N ASP A 170 5.44 19.60 1.14
CA ASP A 170 4.23 20.42 0.99
C ASP A 170 3.55 20.08 -0.34
N ILE A 171 2.68 19.08 -0.31
CA ILE A 171 2.06 18.46 -1.48
C ILE A 171 0.76 19.18 -1.81
N ARG A 172 0.74 19.90 -2.93
CA ARG A 172 -0.48 20.47 -3.51
C ARG A 172 -1.14 19.41 -4.39
N THR A 173 -2.44 19.20 -4.24
CA THR A 173 -3.22 18.26 -5.06
C THR A 173 -4.45 18.96 -5.66
N GLU A 174 -5.17 18.28 -6.57
CA GLU A 174 -6.49 18.72 -7.02
C GLU A 174 -7.51 18.89 -5.88
N PHE A 175 -7.34 18.18 -4.76
CA PHE A 175 -8.27 18.22 -3.64
C PHE A 175 -7.90 19.23 -2.56
N GLY A 176 -6.72 19.85 -2.69
CA GLY A 176 -6.12 20.76 -1.72
C GLY A 176 -4.72 20.36 -1.28
N CYS A 177 -4.22 20.95 -0.21
CA CYS A 177 -2.81 20.83 0.20
C CYS A 177 -2.62 19.90 1.41
N LEU A 178 -1.55 19.09 1.37
CA LEU A 178 -1.10 18.22 2.45
C LEU A 178 0.34 18.60 2.82
N LEU A 179 0.57 19.06 4.05
CA LEU A 179 1.93 19.09 4.62
C LEU A 179 2.21 17.68 5.14
N VAL A 180 3.27 17.00 4.70
CA VAL A 180 3.58 15.62 5.09
C VAL A 180 4.99 15.60 5.68
N ARG A 181 5.06 15.37 6.98
CA ARG A 181 6.31 15.51 7.75
C ARG A 181 6.93 14.15 8.03
N GLN A 182 8.20 14.12 8.44
CA GLN A 182 8.80 12.89 9.00
C GLN A 182 7.89 12.36 10.13
N MET A 183 7.61 11.04 10.13
CA MET A 183 6.61 10.33 10.96
C MET A 183 5.15 10.46 10.52
N GLU A 184 4.86 11.18 9.45
CA GLU A 184 3.58 11.08 8.75
C GLU A 184 3.73 10.23 7.49
N ILE A 185 2.65 9.63 7.03
CA ILE A 185 2.55 9.06 5.69
C ILE A 185 1.52 9.86 4.89
N ALA A 186 1.59 9.79 3.57
CA ALA A 186 0.52 10.23 2.69
C ALA A 186 0.24 9.22 1.59
N VAL A 187 -1.02 9.11 1.18
CA VAL A 187 -1.42 8.32 0.01
C VAL A 187 -2.01 9.25 -1.03
N ILE A 188 -1.45 9.21 -2.24
CA ILE A 188 -1.97 9.91 -3.41
C ILE A 188 -2.62 8.89 -4.34
N PRO A 189 -3.96 8.93 -4.54
CA PRO A 189 -4.63 7.94 -5.36
C PRO A 189 -4.26 8.03 -6.84
N ARG A 190 -4.35 6.90 -7.54
CA ARG A 190 -4.18 6.79 -8.99
C ARG A 190 -5.02 7.85 -9.71
N GLY A 191 -4.38 8.60 -10.61
CA GLY A 191 -5.03 9.62 -11.45
C GLY A 191 -5.09 11.02 -10.85
N VAL A 192 -4.87 11.19 -9.54
CA VAL A 192 -4.90 12.51 -8.89
C VAL A 192 -3.65 13.29 -9.28
N LYS A 193 -3.83 14.51 -9.79
CA LYS A 193 -2.73 15.43 -10.11
C LYS A 193 -2.23 16.11 -8.83
N TYR A 194 -0.90 16.17 -8.71
CA TYR A 194 -0.23 16.78 -7.57
C TYR A 194 1.09 17.45 -7.95
N GLN A 195 1.55 18.32 -7.06
CA GLN A 195 2.82 19.04 -7.12
C GLN A 195 3.46 18.96 -5.75
N VAL A 196 4.68 18.40 -5.69
CA VAL A 196 5.45 18.28 -4.46
C VAL A 196 6.39 19.47 -4.34
N ARG A 197 6.24 20.22 -3.25
CA ARG A 197 7.17 21.28 -2.85
C ARG A 197 7.93 20.82 -1.61
N LEU A 198 9.15 21.29 -1.45
CA LEU A 198 9.88 21.13 -0.19
C LEU A 198 9.33 22.14 0.81
N ALA A 199 9.02 21.70 2.03
CA ALA A 199 8.44 22.58 3.05
C ALA A 199 9.46 23.61 3.57
N THR A 200 10.75 23.36 3.33
CA THR A 200 11.91 24.21 3.63
C THR A 200 12.88 24.17 2.45
N ASP A 201 13.93 24.99 2.47
CA ASP A 201 14.99 24.96 1.45
C ASP A 201 15.95 23.75 1.59
N ALA A 202 15.74 22.89 2.60
CA ALA A 202 16.53 21.68 2.79
C ALA A 202 16.05 20.54 1.86
N PRO A 203 16.96 19.68 1.36
CA PRO A 203 16.59 18.49 0.61
C PRO A 203 15.67 17.56 1.40
N ALA A 204 14.86 16.78 0.66
CA ALA A 204 14.03 15.73 1.22
C ALA A 204 14.42 14.36 0.66
N ARG A 205 14.32 13.32 1.50
CA ARG A 205 14.49 11.91 1.15
C ARG A 205 13.41 11.08 1.83
N GLY A 206 12.94 10.05 1.15
CA GLY A 206 12.08 9.05 1.77
C GLY A 206 11.84 7.86 0.87
N TYR A 207 10.84 7.09 1.25
CA TYR A 207 10.42 5.88 0.56
C TYR A 207 9.06 6.10 -0.07
N ALA A 208 8.76 5.36 -1.13
CA ALA A 208 7.42 5.30 -1.67
C ALA A 208 7.08 3.88 -2.15
N LEU A 209 5.81 3.52 -2.02
CA LEU A 209 5.25 2.27 -2.52
C LEU A 209 4.13 2.62 -3.50
N GLU A 210 4.34 2.33 -4.77
CA GLU A 210 3.30 2.45 -5.80
C GLU A 210 2.56 1.11 -5.91
N LEU A 211 1.27 1.13 -5.60
CA LEU A 211 0.39 -0.03 -5.65
C LEU A 211 -0.37 -0.03 -6.98
N TYR A 212 -0.11 -1.00 -7.84
CA TYR A 212 -0.81 -1.13 -9.11
C TYR A 212 -2.19 -1.77 -8.96
N GLN A 213 -2.37 -2.58 -7.91
CA GLN A 213 -3.52 -3.44 -7.71
C GLN A 213 -4.40 -3.01 -6.55
N GLY A 214 -5.63 -2.59 -6.85
CA GLY A 214 -6.58 -2.17 -5.83
C GLY A 214 -6.22 -0.83 -5.19
N HIS A 215 -6.57 -0.68 -3.91
CA HIS A 215 -6.34 0.51 -3.09
C HIS A 215 -5.95 0.08 -1.67
N PHE A 216 -5.25 0.96 -0.95
CA PHE A 216 -4.98 0.76 0.47
C PHE A 216 -6.26 0.87 1.30
N ASN A 217 -6.42 -0.05 2.26
CA ASN A 217 -7.51 -0.12 3.23
C ASN A 217 -6.94 -0.26 4.65
N LEU A 218 -7.77 -0.02 5.66
CA LEU A 218 -7.46 -0.45 7.02
C LEU A 218 -7.55 -1.99 7.09
N PRO A 219 -6.67 -2.66 7.86
CA PRO A 219 -6.75 -4.10 8.01
C PRO A 219 -8.02 -4.53 8.77
N GLU A 220 -8.51 -5.73 8.48
CA GLU A 220 -9.50 -6.38 9.33
C GLU A 220 -8.92 -6.57 10.73
N LEU A 221 -9.67 -6.15 11.77
CA LEU A 221 -9.18 -6.14 13.14
C LEU A 221 -9.29 -7.50 13.85
N GLY A 222 -10.12 -8.40 13.34
CA GLY A 222 -10.34 -9.72 13.95
C GLY A 222 -10.64 -9.61 15.45
N PRO A 223 -9.94 -10.39 16.30
CA PRO A 223 -10.13 -10.35 17.76
C PRO A 223 -9.80 -9.01 18.45
N ILE A 224 -9.10 -8.08 17.79
CA ILE A 224 -8.87 -6.73 18.33
C ILE A 224 -10.20 -5.98 18.49
N GLY A 225 -11.19 -6.30 17.65
CA GLY A 225 -12.56 -5.78 17.75
C GLY A 225 -12.80 -4.58 16.85
N SER A 226 -13.30 -3.47 17.41
CA SER A 226 -13.75 -2.29 16.64
C SER A 226 -12.86 -1.06 16.80
N ASN A 227 -11.77 -1.15 17.58
CA ASN A 227 -10.84 -0.06 17.84
C ASN A 227 -9.44 -0.62 18.06
N GLY A 228 -8.40 0.05 17.57
CA GLY A 228 -7.03 -0.46 17.61
C GLY A 228 -6.25 -0.06 16.37
N LEU A 229 -4.93 -0.26 16.41
CA LEU A 229 -4.05 0.01 15.27
C LEU A 229 -4.17 1.47 14.78
N ALA A 230 -4.30 1.69 13.48
CA ALA A 230 -4.58 2.98 12.89
C ALA A 230 -6.08 3.29 12.95
N ASN A 231 -6.53 4.04 13.95
CA ASN A 231 -7.94 4.41 14.06
C ASN A 231 -8.38 5.28 12.87
N ALA A 232 -9.52 4.95 12.26
CA ALA A 232 -10.03 5.63 11.06
C ALA A 232 -10.17 7.15 11.23
N ARG A 233 -10.46 7.63 12.44
CA ARG A 233 -10.55 9.07 12.79
C ARG A 233 -9.28 9.85 12.47
N ASP A 234 -8.12 9.23 12.54
CA ASP A 234 -6.84 9.92 12.54
C ASP A 234 -6.27 10.17 11.14
N PHE A 235 -6.95 9.67 10.10
CA PHE A 235 -6.62 9.95 8.70
C PHE A 235 -7.21 11.30 8.28
N GLN A 236 -6.38 12.12 7.64
CA GLN A 236 -6.68 13.51 7.35
C GLN A 236 -6.74 13.74 5.85
N ALA A 237 -7.88 14.18 5.33
CA ALA A 237 -8.10 14.60 3.95
C ALA A 237 -7.97 16.14 3.82
N PRO A 238 -7.44 16.67 2.71
CA PRO A 238 -7.32 18.11 2.50
C PRO A 238 -8.69 18.79 2.49
N VAL A 239 -8.71 20.11 2.66
CA VAL A 239 -9.85 20.95 2.29
C VAL A 239 -9.62 21.53 0.89
N ALA A 240 -10.71 21.76 0.14
CA ALA A 240 -10.64 22.30 -1.22
C ALA A 240 -9.81 23.59 -1.29
N HIS A 241 -8.97 23.69 -2.30
CA HIS A 241 -8.11 24.84 -2.56
C HIS A 241 -7.79 24.90 -4.05
N PHE A 242 -7.90 26.08 -4.65
CA PHE A 242 -7.81 26.28 -6.10
C PHE A 242 -6.93 27.47 -6.47
N SER A 243 -6.51 27.52 -7.74
CA SER A 243 -5.94 28.70 -8.38
C SER A 243 -6.74 29.07 -9.62
N GLU A 244 -6.78 30.35 -9.94
CA GLU A 244 -7.56 30.92 -11.05
C GLU A 244 -6.70 31.22 -12.29
N HIS A 245 -5.56 30.53 -12.43
CA HIS A 245 -4.68 30.72 -13.58
C HIS A 245 -5.30 30.04 -14.81
N ALA A 246 -6.27 30.70 -15.43
CA ALA A 246 -7.00 30.27 -16.61
C ALA A 246 -7.31 31.47 -17.52
N GLY A 247 -7.69 31.22 -18.76
CA GLY A 247 -8.12 32.24 -19.74
C GLY A 247 -9.60 32.13 -20.08
N ALA A 248 -10.04 32.93 -21.07
CA ALA A 248 -11.40 32.84 -21.60
C ALA A 248 -11.71 31.46 -22.21
N THR A 249 -10.68 30.80 -22.75
CA THR A 249 -10.70 29.40 -23.15
C THR A 249 -9.52 28.65 -22.52
N ALA A 250 -9.54 27.32 -22.59
CA ALA A 250 -8.44 26.48 -22.09
C ALA A 250 -7.07 26.75 -22.78
N SER A 251 -7.09 27.45 -23.92
CA SER A 251 -5.92 27.78 -24.73
C SER A 251 -5.40 29.21 -24.52
N ASP A 252 -6.13 30.07 -23.82
CA ASP A 252 -5.86 31.51 -23.76
C ASP A 252 -5.40 31.99 -22.38
N GLY A 253 -5.06 31.08 -21.47
CA GLY A 253 -4.65 31.46 -20.13
C GLY A 253 -3.24 32.07 -20.07
N PRO A 254 -2.95 32.83 -19.00
CA PRO A 254 -1.79 33.72 -18.94
C PRO A 254 -0.46 32.99 -18.71
N ALA A 255 -0.49 31.74 -18.27
CA ALA A 255 0.67 30.95 -17.93
C ALA A 255 0.59 29.56 -18.58
N GLU A 256 1.75 28.97 -18.88
CA GLU A 256 1.86 27.61 -19.38
C GLU A 256 2.19 26.65 -18.22
N TYR A 257 1.41 25.58 -18.12
CA TYR A 257 1.55 24.51 -17.16
C TYR A 257 2.02 23.22 -17.83
N ARG A 258 3.06 22.60 -17.28
CA ARG A 258 3.55 21.29 -17.69
C ARG A 258 2.86 20.22 -16.83
N VAL A 259 2.15 19.31 -17.48
CA VAL A 259 1.51 18.16 -16.80
C VAL A 259 2.22 16.89 -17.24
N THR A 260 2.89 16.22 -16.30
CA THR A 260 3.56 14.94 -16.52
C THR A 260 2.66 13.80 -16.05
N VAL A 261 2.53 12.75 -16.85
CA VAL A 261 1.85 11.51 -16.47
C VAL A 261 2.83 10.35 -16.51
N LYS A 262 2.81 9.50 -15.48
CA LYS A 262 3.38 8.17 -15.56
C LYS A 262 2.31 7.21 -16.07
N PHE A 263 2.55 6.60 -17.22
CA PHE A 263 1.65 5.69 -17.90
C PHE A 263 2.43 4.49 -18.42
N ASN A 264 2.13 3.32 -17.86
CA ASN A 264 2.85 2.07 -18.09
C ASN A 264 4.37 2.22 -17.89
N ASN A 265 4.76 2.71 -16.71
CA ASN A 265 6.14 3.03 -16.33
C ASN A 265 6.87 4.05 -17.22
N THR A 266 6.19 4.66 -18.19
CA THR A 266 6.74 5.65 -19.11
C THR A 266 6.20 7.02 -18.76
N LEU A 267 7.07 8.04 -18.77
CA LEU A 267 6.64 9.42 -18.56
C LEU A 267 6.21 10.06 -19.88
N PHE A 268 5.05 10.69 -19.87
CA PHE A 268 4.56 11.55 -20.95
C PHE A 268 4.27 12.95 -20.41
N GLU A 269 4.34 13.95 -21.26
CA GLU A 269 4.12 15.35 -20.89
C GLU A 269 3.18 16.05 -21.87
N THR A 270 2.34 16.93 -21.34
CA THR A 270 1.60 17.92 -22.13
C THR A 270 1.81 19.31 -21.53
N ARG A 271 1.56 20.34 -22.33
CA ARG A 271 1.65 21.76 -21.94
C ARG A 271 0.29 22.41 -22.17
N GLN A 272 -0.35 22.85 -21.10
CA GLN A 272 -1.68 23.48 -21.13
C GLN A 272 -1.59 24.93 -20.63
N ARG A 273 -2.50 25.80 -21.07
CA ARG A 273 -2.47 27.24 -20.74
C ARG A 273 -3.22 27.59 -19.45
N HIS A 274 -3.54 26.60 -18.61
CA HIS A 274 -4.28 26.79 -17.37
C HIS A 274 -3.79 25.84 -16.29
N THR A 275 -3.98 26.20 -15.02
CA THR A 275 -3.58 25.36 -13.90
C THR A 275 -4.45 24.10 -13.79
N PRO A 276 -3.85 22.92 -13.50
CA PRO A 276 -4.64 21.72 -13.20
C PRO A 276 -5.23 21.73 -11.78
N PHE A 277 -4.85 22.70 -10.95
CA PHE A 277 -5.24 22.82 -9.55
C PHE A 277 -6.35 23.86 -9.37
N ASP A 278 -7.43 23.69 -10.12
CA ASP A 278 -8.54 24.64 -10.30
C ASP A 278 -9.89 24.08 -9.78
N VAL A 279 -9.85 23.13 -8.85
CA VAL A 279 -11.03 22.53 -8.22
C VAL A 279 -11.51 23.40 -7.06
N VAL A 280 -12.64 24.08 -7.27
CA VAL A 280 -13.23 25.02 -6.31
C VAL A 280 -14.00 24.29 -5.20
N GLY A 281 -14.56 23.14 -5.50
CA GLY A 281 -15.16 22.25 -4.51
C GLY A 281 -15.17 20.81 -4.98
N TRP A 282 -15.24 19.89 -4.04
CA TRP A 282 -15.31 18.46 -4.34
C TRP A 282 -16.12 17.70 -3.29
N GLN A 283 -16.66 16.55 -3.68
CA GLN A 283 -17.30 15.62 -2.77
C GLN A 283 -17.06 14.17 -3.19
N GLY A 284 -16.91 13.27 -2.23
CA GLY A 284 -16.61 11.87 -2.52
C GLY A 284 -15.80 11.16 -1.44
N ASN A 285 -15.33 9.97 -1.78
CA ASN A 285 -14.51 9.10 -0.94
C ASN A 285 -13.19 8.66 -1.62
N TYR A 286 -12.81 9.31 -2.72
CA TYR A 286 -11.57 9.06 -3.44
C TYR A 286 -10.72 10.33 -3.53
N TYR A 287 -9.92 10.55 -2.50
CA TYR A 287 -9.12 11.76 -2.29
C TYR A 287 -7.78 11.39 -1.64
N PRO A 288 -6.74 12.23 -1.76
CA PRO A 288 -5.49 12.02 -1.05
C PRO A 288 -5.66 12.24 0.45
N TYR A 289 -4.85 11.54 1.25
CA TYR A 289 -4.91 11.64 2.71
C TYR A 289 -3.53 11.47 3.35
N LYS A 290 -3.39 11.95 4.59
CA LYS A 290 -2.21 11.74 5.43
C LYS A 290 -2.56 11.13 6.79
N TYR A 291 -1.57 10.56 7.47
CA TYR A 291 -1.71 9.96 8.80
C TYR A 291 -0.42 10.10 9.63
N ASP A 292 -0.54 10.43 10.91
CA ASP A 292 0.56 10.52 11.87
C ASP A 292 0.82 9.15 12.54
N LEU A 293 1.97 8.55 12.25
CA LEU A 293 2.36 7.23 12.79
C LEU A 293 2.48 7.23 14.32
N GLY A 294 2.71 8.40 14.95
CA GLY A 294 2.73 8.55 16.40
C GLY A 294 1.37 8.30 17.07
N ARG A 295 0.27 8.29 16.29
CA ARG A 295 -1.10 8.00 16.76
C ARG A 295 -1.49 6.54 16.73
N PHE A 296 -0.63 5.67 16.21
CA PHE A 296 -0.92 4.26 16.11
C PHE A 296 -1.15 3.65 17.49
N ASN A 297 -2.32 3.03 17.67
CA ASN A 297 -2.68 2.33 18.90
C ASN A 297 -2.07 0.93 18.88
N THR A 298 -0.77 0.87 19.19
CA THR A 298 0.04 -0.34 19.13
C THR A 298 -0.51 -1.44 20.04
N ILE A 299 -0.82 -2.59 19.45
CA ILE A 299 -1.21 -3.81 20.17
C ILE A 299 -0.01 -4.76 20.21
N GLY A 300 0.15 -5.52 21.29
CA GLY A 300 1.24 -6.47 21.47
C GLY A 300 0.94 -7.46 22.60
N SER A 301 1.89 -8.35 22.89
CA SER A 301 1.74 -9.30 23.99
C SER A 301 1.77 -8.59 25.34
N ILE A 302 0.79 -8.92 26.19
CA ILE A 302 0.73 -8.54 27.61
C ILE A 302 0.97 -9.74 28.54
N SER A 303 1.52 -10.84 28.00
CA SER A 303 1.79 -12.08 28.72
C SER A 303 3.19 -12.61 28.39
N PHE A 304 3.32 -13.40 27.33
CA PHE A 304 4.55 -14.06 26.87
C PHE A 304 4.52 -14.16 25.34
N ASP A 305 5.58 -14.72 24.76
CA ASP A 305 5.85 -14.81 23.33
C ASP A 305 5.94 -13.44 22.61
N HIS A 306 6.35 -13.50 21.36
CA HIS A 306 6.35 -12.36 20.45
C HIS A 306 5.15 -12.56 19.50
N PRO A 307 4.28 -11.56 19.26
CA PRO A 307 3.21 -11.67 18.27
C PRO A 307 3.70 -11.48 16.84
N ASP A 308 2.99 -12.07 15.87
CA ASP A 308 3.31 -11.88 14.44
C ASP A 308 3.29 -10.40 14.06
N PRO A 309 4.20 -9.93 13.18
CA PRO A 309 4.36 -8.51 12.87
C PRO A 309 3.14 -7.90 12.15
N SER A 310 2.23 -8.72 11.62
CA SER A 310 0.94 -8.29 11.08
C SER A 310 0.06 -7.56 12.11
N ILE A 311 0.32 -7.74 13.41
CA ILE A 311 -0.32 -6.96 14.48
C ILE A 311 0.03 -5.46 14.43
N PHE A 312 1.03 -5.07 13.62
CA PHE A 312 1.43 -3.68 13.42
C PHE A 312 1.06 -3.11 12.05
N THR A 313 0.16 -3.76 11.30
CA THR A 313 -0.33 -3.25 10.02
C THR A 313 -1.08 -1.92 10.19
N VAL A 314 -0.66 -0.91 9.43
CA VAL A 314 -1.30 0.41 9.35
C VAL A 314 -2.28 0.45 8.18
N LEU A 315 -1.82 0.02 6.99
CA LEU A 315 -2.61 -0.06 5.77
C LEU A 315 -2.32 -1.39 5.06
N SER A 316 -3.34 -1.98 4.45
CA SER A 316 -3.26 -3.22 3.68
C SER A 316 -3.91 -3.05 2.30
N ALA A 317 -3.32 -3.67 1.28
CA ALA A 317 -3.87 -3.78 -0.05
C ALA A 317 -4.17 -5.25 -0.36
N PRO A 318 -5.43 -5.71 -0.22
CA PRO A 318 -5.77 -7.12 -0.37
C PRO A 318 -5.58 -7.62 -1.80
N SER A 319 -5.13 -8.86 -1.95
CA SER A 319 -5.17 -9.59 -3.21
C SER A 319 -6.55 -10.25 -3.42
N PRO A 320 -6.85 -10.82 -4.60
CA PRO A 320 -8.04 -11.64 -4.81
C PRO A 320 -8.09 -12.90 -3.93
N VAL A 321 -6.96 -13.34 -3.38
CA VAL A 321 -6.90 -14.45 -2.43
C VAL A 321 -7.11 -13.89 -1.02
N GLN A 322 -8.20 -14.31 -0.37
CA GLN A 322 -8.53 -13.87 0.98
C GLN A 322 -7.41 -14.21 1.97
N GLY A 323 -7.08 -13.25 2.85
CA GLY A 323 -6.00 -13.40 3.81
C GLY A 323 -4.59 -13.20 3.22
N THR A 324 -4.48 -12.81 1.95
CA THR A 324 -3.21 -12.50 1.28
C THR A 324 -3.24 -11.09 0.75
N ALA A 325 -2.26 -10.26 1.14
CA ALA A 325 -2.13 -8.89 0.67
C ALA A 325 -1.11 -8.77 -0.47
N VAL A 326 -1.42 -7.97 -1.48
CA VAL A 326 -0.43 -7.50 -2.45
C VAL A 326 0.64 -6.69 -1.73
N ALA A 327 0.22 -5.84 -0.80
CA ALA A 327 1.11 -5.09 0.07
C ALA A 327 0.49 -4.85 1.45
N ASP A 328 1.24 -5.12 2.51
CA ASP A 328 0.98 -4.61 3.85
C ASP A 328 2.02 -3.55 4.21
N PHE A 329 1.56 -2.38 4.65
CA PHE A 329 2.39 -1.36 5.26
C PHE A 329 2.34 -1.51 6.78
N VAL A 330 3.41 -2.05 7.33
CA VAL A 330 3.59 -2.40 8.74
C VAL A 330 4.57 -1.42 9.38
N ILE A 331 4.37 -1.03 10.64
CA ILE A 331 5.33 -0.19 11.37
C ILE A 331 5.90 -0.88 12.60
N PHE A 332 7.03 -0.43 13.09
CA PHE A 332 7.61 -0.87 14.37
C PHE A 332 7.76 0.35 15.29
N PRO A 333 6.66 0.78 15.95
CA PRO A 333 6.60 2.02 16.71
C PRO A 333 7.14 1.83 18.14
N PRO A 334 7.29 2.93 18.92
CA PRO A 334 7.62 2.84 20.33
C PRO A 334 6.57 2.02 21.12
N ARG A 335 6.99 0.95 21.79
CA ARG A 335 6.07 -0.01 22.43
C ARG A 335 6.62 -0.59 23.73
N TRP A 336 5.73 -1.11 24.57
CA TRP A 336 6.11 -1.78 25.81
C TRP A 336 6.37 -3.26 25.51
N LEU A 337 7.50 -3.78 25.97
CA LEU A 337 7.79 -5.20 25.99
C LEU A 337 7.66 -5.71 27.42
N VAL A 338 6.68 -6.59 27.63
CA VAL A 338 6.37 -7.16 28.95
C VAL A 338 6.38 -8.68 28.96
N GLY A 339 6.62 -9.33 27.81
CA GLY A 339 6.69 -10.79 27.69
C GLY A 339 7.58 -11.44 28.76
N GLU A 340 7.01 -12.33 29.57
CA GLU A 340 7.68 -13.14 30.58
C GLU A 340 8.32 -14.38 29.93
N ASP A 341 9.50 -14.78 30.42
CA ASP A 341 10.25 -15.96 29.93
C ASP A 341 10.30 -16.08 28.39
N THR A 342 10.50 -14.94 27.72
CA THR A 342 10.33 -14.80 26.27
C THR A 342 11.58 -14.24 25.64
N PHE A 343 12.01 -14.84 24.52
CA PHE A 343 12.94 -14.20 23.61
C PHE A 343 12.23 -13.03 22.90
N ARG A 344 12.47 -11.81 23.37
CA ARG A 344 11.69 -10.62 22.99
C ARG A 344 11.94 -10.04 21.59
N PRO A 345 13.14 -10.13 20.98
CA PRO A 345 13.32 -9.74 19.58
C PRO A 345 12.45 -10.60 18.65
N PRO A 346 12.29 -10.19 17.37
CA PRO A 346 11.69 -11.07 16.36
C PRO A 346 12.39 -12.44 16.33
N TRP A 347 11.65 -13.51 16.06
CA TRP A 347 12.22 -14.85 15.92
C TRP A 347 13.05 -15.01 14.63
N TYR A 348 13.86 -16.06 14.59
CA TYR A 348 14.40 -16.53 13.31
C TYR A 348 13.26 -17.02 12.41
N HIS A 349 13.23 -16.55 11.18
CA HIS A 349 12.04 -16.58 10.34
C HIS A 349 12.37 -16.92 8.89
N ARG A 350 11.42 -17.60 8.23
CA ARG A 350 11.37 -17.88 6.79
C ARG A 350 9.91 -17.72 6.37
N ASN A 351 9.67 -16.88 5.38
CA ASN A 351 8.32 -16.45 5.03
C ASN A 351 8.00 -16.73 3.56
N THR A 352 6.73 -16.98 3.24
CA THR A 352 6.27 -16.99 1.85
C THR A 352 6.15 -15.59 1.25
N MET A 353 6.07 -14.57 2.11
CA MET A 353 6.05 -13.16 1.70
C MET A 353 7.47 -12.64 1.44
N SER A 354 7.57 -11.55 0.69
CA SER A 354 8.79 -10.75 0.55
C SER A 354 8.73 -9.54 1.48
N GLU A 355 9.78 -9.32 2.26
CA GLU A 355 9.83 -8.31 3.32
C GLU A 355 10.83 -7.20 2.97
N PHE A 356 10.35 -6.02 2.56
CA PHE A 356 11.17 -4.82 2.37
C PHE A 356 11.07 -3.91 3.59
N MET A 357 12.15 -3.76 4.35
CA MET A 357 12.20 -2.89 5.53
C MET A 357 12.87 -1.55 5.23
N GLY A 358 12.36 -0.50 5.87
CA GLY A 358 12.99 0.82 5.92
C GLY A 358 12.98 1.41 7.33
N LEU A 359 13.75 2.48 7.53
CA LEU A 359 13.90 3.14 8.83
C LEU A 359 13.72 4.65 8.70
N ILE A 360 12.70 5.20 9.35
CA ILE A 360 12.36 6.63 9.29
C ILE A 360 13.33 7.45 10.15
N ARG A 361 13.50 7.02 11.41
CA ARG A 361 14.35 7.67 12.41
C ARG A 361 14.73 6.66 13.50
N GLY A 362 15.76 6.96 14.29
CA GLY A 362 16.20 6.14 15.41
C GLY A 362 16.93 4.86 14.99
N GLY A 363 16.81 3.78 15.77
CA GLY A 363 17.37 2.45 15.51
C GLY A 363 16.33 1.34 15.60
N TYR A 364 16.60 0.16 15.06
CA TYR A 364 15.64 -0.96 15.01
C TYR A 364 16.05 -2.11 15.94
N ASP A 365 15.10 -2.65 16.71
CA ASP A 365 15.40 -3.60 17.81
C ASP A 365 16.10 -4.90 17.36
N ALA A 366 15.98 -5.30 16.09
CA ALA A 366 16.54 -6.55 15.58
C ALA A 366 17.92 -6.40 14.89
N LYS A 367 18.44 -5.17 14.76
CA LYS A 367 19.69 -4.89 14.04
C LYS A 367 20.49 -3.78 14.72
N ARG A 368 21.81 -3.97 14.82
CA ARG A 368 22.72 -2.93 15.32
C ARG A 368 22.65 -1.65 14.46
N GLY A 369 22.62 -0.49 15.12
CA GLY A 369 22.83 0.83 14.50
C GLY A 369 24.32 1.18 14.39
N GLY A 370 24.69 1.97 13.38
CA GLY A 370 26.08 2.37 13.11
C GLY A 370 26.47 2.23 11.63
N ALA A 371 27.70 2.61 11.27
CA ALA A 371 28.23 2.40 9.92
C ALA A 371 28.24 0.90 9.58
N GLY A 372 27.67 0.52 8.43
CA GLY A 372 27.44 -0.88 8.04
C GLY A 372 26.22 -1.54 8.71
N GLY A 373 25.43 -0.81 9.51
CA GLY A 373 24.20 -1.29 10.16
C GLY A 373 22.91 -0.88 9.43
N PHE A 374 21.76 -1.18 10.03
CA PHE A 374 20.46 -0.70 9.54
C PHE A 374 20.14 0.66 10.19
N VAL A 375 20.26 1.73 9.42
CA VAL A 375 20.18 3.13 9.88
C VAL A 375 19.15 3.95 9.09
N PRO A 376 18.65 5.09 9.61
CA PRO A 376 17.63 5.89 8.94
C PRO A 376 17.99 6.23 7.49
N GLY A 377 17.05 6.01 6.58
CA GLY A 377 17.28 6.17 5.14
C GLY A 377 17.87 4.94 4.43
N GLY A 378 18.30 3.91 5.17
CA GLY A 378 18.70 2.61 4.60
C GLY A 378 17.51 1.68 4.35
N ALA A 379 17.76 0.49 3.81
CA ALA A 379 16.71 -0.51 3.57
C ALA A 379 17.23 -1.94 3.70
N SER A 380 16.33 -2.92 3.78
CA SER A 380 16.69 -4.34 3.56
C SER A 380 15.58 -5.08 2.85
N LEU A 381 15.93 -6.13 2.11
CA LEU A 381 14.98 -7.02 1.43
C LEU A 381 15.29 -8.47 1.82
N HIS A 382 14.34 -9.12 2.49
CA HIS A 382 14.36 -10.57 2.72
C HIS A 382 13.28 -11.17 1.82
N ASN A 383 13.71 -11.80 0.74
CA ASN A 383 12.81 -12.34 -0.28
C ASN A 383 12.21 -13.69 0.15
N VAL A 384 11.27 -14.18 -0.65
CA VAL A 384 10.53 -15.43 -0.42
C VAL A 384 11.45 -16.56 0.05
N MET A 385 11.13 -17.09 1.23
CA MET A 385 11.76 -18.21 1.93
C MET A 385 13.22 -18.00 2.38
N SER A 386 13.79 -16.81 2.18
CA SER A 386 15.11 -16.47 2.72
C SER A 386 15.09 -16.46 4.25
N GLY A 387 16.02 -17.20 4.86
CA GLY A 387 16.14 -17.23 6.32
C GLY A 387 16.64 -15.90 6.86
N HIS A 388 15.98 -15.34 7.85
CA HIS A 388 16.37 -14.08 8.49
C HIS A 388 16.02 -14.12 9.98
N GLY A 389 16.34 -13.05 10.70
CA GLY A 389 16.18 -12.98 12.15
C GLY A 389 17.15 -11.98 12.78
N PRO A 390 17.21 -11.93 14.12
CA PRO A 390 18.15 -11.08 14.84
C PRO A 390 19.59 -11.45 14.45
N ASP A 391 20.47 -10.45 14.43
CA ASP A 391 21.91 -10.72 14.28
C ASP A 391 22.50 -11.42 15.52
N ALA A 392 23.70 -12.00 15.40
CA ALA A 392 24.31 -12.81 16.45
C ALA A 392 24.46 -12.06 17.79
N GLU A 393 24.86 -10.79 17.76
CA GLU A 393 25.01 -9.95 18.96
C GLU A 393 23.64 -9.69 19.63
N SER A 394 22.62 -9.34 18.83
CA SER A 394 21.26 -9.12 19.33
C SER A 394 20.66 -10.41 19.90
N HIS A 395 20.97 -11.56 19.30
CA HIS A 395 20.52 -12.86 19.78
C HIS A 395 21.08 -13.20 21.16
N GLU A 396 22.41 -13.15 21.34
CA GLU A 396 23.02 -13.44 22.64
C GLU A 396 22.63 -12.40 23.69
N GLY A 397 22.60 -11.11 23.31
CA GLY A 397 22.16 -10.03 24.20
C GLY A 397 20.74 -10.22 24.72
N ALA A 398 19.82 -10.73 23.88
CA ALA A 398 18.45 -11.02 24.30
C ALA A 398 18.31 -12.32 25.11
N ARG A 399 19.15 -13.35 24.86
CA ARG A 399 19.17 -14.58 25.66
C ARG A 399 19.63 -14.34 27.09
N ASP A 400 20.60 -13.46 27.27
CA ASP A 400 21.18 -13.15 28.59
C ASP A 400 20.45 -12.01 29.32
N ALA A 401 19.46 -11.37 28.68
CA ALA A 401 18.77 -10.23 29.24
C ALA A 401 17.94 -10.60 30.49
N LYS A 402 18.12 -9.84 31.58
CA LYS A 402 17.21 -9.92 32.73
C LYS A 402 15.87 -9.26 32.37
N LEU A 403 14.82 -10.06 32.27
CA LEU A 403 13.51 -9.58 31.84
C LEU A 403 12.79 -8.76 32.94
N GLY A 404 12.21 -7.64 32.50
CA GLY A 404 11.29 -6.77 33.23
C GLY A 404 10.54 -5.86 32.24
N PRO A 405 9.54 -5.08 32.64
CA PRO A 405 8.85 -4.16 31.72
C PRO A 405 9.82 -3.16 31.09
N ALA A 406 9.89 -3.11 29.76
CA ALA A 406 10.80 -2.24 29.04
C ALA A 406 10.07 -1.47 27.95
N LYS A 407 10.25 -0.15 27.90
CA LYS A 407 9.79 0.67 26.78
C LYS A 407 10.89 0.69 25.72
N VAL A 408 10.58 0.24 24.51
CA VAL A 408 11.53 0.17 23.38
C VAL A 408 11.10 1.09 22.24
N GLY A 409 12.03 1.37 21.32
CA GLY A 409 11.79 2.16 20.13
C GLY A 409 11.50 3.64 20.38
N GLU A 410 11.78 4.20 21.58
CA GLU A 410 11.60 5.63 21.82
C GLU A 410 12.44 6.45 20.83
N GLY A 411 11.80 7.39 20.12
CA GLY A 411 12.45 8.20 19.09
C GLY A 411 12.78 7.44 17.79
N SER A 412 12.33 6.19 17.66
CA SER A 412 12.52 5.34 16.49
C SER A 412 11.19 4.95 15.82
N CYS A 413 11.25 4.73 14.51
CA CYS A 413 10.17 4.07 13.77
C CYS A 413 10.74 3.39 12.53
N ALA A 414 10.86 2.06 12.58
CA ALA A 414 11.05 1.25 11.37
C ALA A 414 9.68 0.96 10.73
N PHE A 415 9.69 0.50 9.49
CA PHE A 415 8.50 0.02 8.79
C PHE A 415 8.87 -1.09 7.83
N MET A 416 7.85 -1.76 7.32
CA MET A 416 7.96 -2.80 6.31
C MET A 416 6.89 -2.63 5.24
N PHE A 417 7.28 -2.81 3.99
CA PHE A 417 6.42 -3.16 2.87
C PHE A 417 6.53 -4.66 2.67
N GLU A 418 5.53 -5.41 3.12
CA GLU A 418 5.47 -6.86 2.93
C GLU A 418 4.58 -7.19 1.72
N SER A 419 5.00 -8.11 0.86
CA SER A 419 4.24 -8.49 -0.34
C SER A 419 4.10 -10.00 -0.50
N CYS A 420 2.94 -10.46 -0.95
CA CYS A 420 2.77 -11.86 -1.35
C CYS A 420 3.52 -12.24 -2.62
N LEU A 421 4.05 -11.26 -3.36
CA LEU A 421 4.77 -11.50 -4.60
C LEU A 421 6.25 -11.71 -4.34
N MET A 422 6.90 -12.51 -5.18
CA MET A 422 8.36 -12.54 -5.26
C MET A 422 8.84 -11.21 -5.85
N VAL A 423 9.66 -10.48 -5.10
CA VAL A 423 10.11 -9.14 -5.48
C VAL A 423 11.42 -9.22 -6.25
N GLY A 424 11.49 -8.59 -7.41
CA GLY A 424 12.73 -8.38 -8.16
C GLY A 424 13.36 -7.04 -7.79
N VAL A 425 14.69 -6.95 -7.86
CA VAL A 425 15.46 -5.72 -7.59
C VAL A 425 15.89 -5.08 -8.90
N SER A 426 15.75 -3.78 -9.04
CA SER A 426 16.15 -3.07 -10.27
C SER A 426 17.68 -3.02 -10.40
N GLU A 427 18.20 -2.76 -11.61
CA GLU A 427 19.63 -2.48 -11.80
C GLU A 427 20.13 -1.32 -10.92
N TRP A 428 19.29 -0.28 -10.78
CA TRP A 428 19.64 0.87 -9.94
C TRP A 428 19.74 0.48 -8.46
N GLY A 429 18.74 -0.25 -7.95
CA GLY A 429 18.71 -0.72 -6.58
C GLY A 429 19.87 -1.67 -6.30
N LEU A 430 20.24 -2.53 -7.25
CA LEU A 430 21.28 -3.53 -7.05
C LEU A 430 22.70 -2.97 -7.17
N ARG A 431 22.97 -2.11 -8.16
CA ARG A 431 24.36 -1.71 -8.50
C ARG A 431 24.54 -0.20 -8.61
N THR A 432 23.67 0.51 -9.33
CA THR A 432 23.90 1.93 -9.63
C THR A 432 23.89 2.81 -8.38
N CYS A 433 23.05 2.50 -7.39
CA CYS A 433 22.99 3.25 -6.14
C CYS A 433 24.25 3.10 -5.27
N LYS A 434 25.05 2.02 -5.47
CA LYS A 434 26.25 1.70 -4.67
C LYS A 434 26.00 1.69 -3.15
N LYS A 435 24.79 1.28 -2.73
CA LYS A 435 24.41 1.17 -1.31
C LYS A 435 24.31 -0.25 -0.79
N VAL A 436 24.32 -1.27 -1.66
CA VAL A 436 24.25 -2.67 -1.24
C VAL A 436 25.46 -3.02 -0.38
N GLN A 437 25.22 -3.65 0.76
CA GLN A 437 26.24 -4.17 1.66
C GLN A 437 26.51 -5.65 1.36
N ASP A 438 27.61 -5.94 0.67
CA ASP A 438 27.92 -7.30 0.17
C ASP A 438 28.11 -8.34 1.30
N GLY A 439 28.58 -7.90 2.48
CA GLY A 439 28.85 -8.76 3.64
C GLY A 439 27.63 -9.07 4.50
N TYR A 440 26.43 -8.58 4.16
CA TYR A 440 25.28 -8.54 5.08
C TYR A 440 24.98 -9.87 5.78
N SER A 441 24.92 -10.98 5.04
CA SER A 441 24.55 -12.28 5.59
C SER A 441 25.64 -12.83 6.53
N GLU A 442 26.91 -12.77 6.13
CA GLU A 442 28.04 -13.22 6.93
C GLU A 442 28.18 -12.38 8.21
N GLU A 443 28.09 -11.05 8.07
CA GLU A 443 28.18 -10.10 9.19
C GLU A 443 27.03 -10.26 10.19
N SER A 444 25.82 -10.58 9.71
CA SER A 444 24.65 -10.71 10.60
C SER A 444 24.58 -12.06 11.29
N TRP A 445 24.88 -13.15 10.58
CA TRP A 445 24.55 -14.51 11.03
C TRP A 445 25.73 -15.48 11.04
N GLY A 446 26.88 -15.14 10.44
CA GLY A 446 28.08 -16.00 10.46
C GLY A 446 28.62 -16.26 11.87
N GLY A 447 28.36 -15.33 12.80
CA GLY A 447 28.77 -15.44 14.21
C GLY A 447 27.77 -16.14 15.15
N VAL A 448 26.65 -16.70 14.66
CA VAL A 448 25.65 -17.34 15.53
C VAL A 448 26.25 -18.58 16.21
N LEU A 449 26.12 -18.65 17.54
CA LEU A 449 26.71 -19.72 18.34
C LEU A 449 25.84 -20.98 18.35
N THR A 450 26.50 -22.14 18.32
CA THR A 450 25.83 -23.42 18.57
C THR A 450 25.71 -23.67 20.07
N HIS A 451 24.50 -23.56 20.61
CA HIS A 451 24.22 -23.88 22.02
C HIS A 451 23.86 -25.34 22.27
N TRP A 452 23.47 -26.07 21.22
CA TRP A 452 23.07 -27.47 21.37
C TRP A 452 24.25 -28.36 21.77
N LYS A 453 24.08 -29.04 22.89
CA LYS A 453 24.87 -30.20 23.30
C LYS A 453 23.90 -31.26 23.80
N MET A 454 24.06 -32.50 23.34
CA MET A 454 23.24 -33.61 23.83
C MET A 454 23.32 -33.65 25.37
N PRO A 455 22.19 -33.46 26.09
CA PRO A 455 22.24 -33.45 27.54
C PRO A 455 22.64 -34.82 28.08
N GLU A 456 23.41 -34.82 29.16
CA GLU A 456 23.83 -36.05 29.81
C GLU A 456 22.61 -36.86 30.29
N GLY A 457 22.66 -38.18 30.11
CA GLY A 457 21.58 -39.09 30.50
C GLY A 457 20.31 -39.03 29.63
N LYS A 458 20.26 -38.20 28.57
CA LYS A 458 19.16 -38.21 27.60
C LYS A 458 19.48 -39.15 26.43
N THR A 459 18.44 -39.76 25.86
CA THR A 459 18.56 -40.65 24.69
C THR A 459 17.77 -40.10 23.51
N VAL A 460 18.22 -40.41 22.30
CA VAL A 460 17.50 -40.04 21.07
C VAL A 460 16.36 -41.04 20.86
N VAL A 461 15.13 -40.53 20.78
CA VAL A 461 13.90 -41.35 20.69
C VAL A 461 13.44 -41.57 19.24
N SER A 462 14.03 -40.85 18.28
CA SER A 462 13.67 -40.98 16.86
C SER A 462 14.11 -42.33 16.31
N HIS A 463 13.16 -43.09 15.76
CA HIS A 463 13.43 -44.36 15.04
C HIS A 463 14.30 -44.19 13.79
N LEU A 464 14.51 -42.95 13.33
CA LEU A 464 15.37 -42.61 12.20
C LEU A 464 16.79 -42.23 12.62
N ALA A 465 16.99 -41.88 13.89
CA ALA A 465 18.30 -41.52 14.39
C ALA A 465 19.08 -42.80 14.70
N ASN A 466 19.89 -43.27 13.75
CA ASN A 466 20.82 -44.35 14.01
C ASN A 466 21.80 -43.93 15.12
N VAL A 467 21.67 -44.57 16.29
CA VAL A 467 22.53 -44.35 17.47
C VAL A 467 23.96 -44.93 17.27
N ASN A 468 24.35 -45.30 16.04
CA ASN A 468 25.62 -45.94 15.72
C ASN A 468 26.66 -44.99 15.07
N SER A 469 26.93 -43.85 15.68
CA SER A 469 28.06 -43.00 15.26
C SER A 469 28.97 -42.54 16.40
N ARG A 470 29.20 -43.38 17.42
CA ARG A 470 30.34 -43.20 18.34
C ARG A 470 30.96 -44.54 18.75
N ARG A 471 31.99 -44.96 18.00
CA ARG A 471 33.20 -45.67 18.50
C ARG A 471 34.27 -45.76 17.39
N ARG A 472 34.93 -44.64 17.10
CA ARG A 472 36.30 -44.54 16.58
C ARG A 472 36.81 -43.16 17.02
N GLY A 473 37.88 -43.00 17.79
CA GLY A 473 38.76 -43.96 18.43
C GLY A 473 39.40 -43.30 19.64
N GLY A 474 39.83 -44.14 20.57
CA GLY A 474 40.59 -43.77 21.74
C GLY A 474 40.99 -45.05 22.45
N GLU A 475 42.12 -45.63 22.04
CA GLU A 475 43.03 -46.38 22.91
C GLU A 475 44.36 -46.62 22.17
N GLU A 476 45.36 -45.89 22.69
CA GLU A 476 46.80 -46.10 22.81
C GLU A 476 47.57 -47.09 21.91
N GLY A 477 48.70 -46.59 21.39
CA GLY A 477 49.79 -47.38 20.81
C GLY A 477 51.06 -46.55 20.66
N SER A 478 51.96 -46.68 21.64
CA SER A 478 53.34 -46.21 21.73
C SER A 478 54.18 -46.31 20.45
N GLY A 479 55.10 -45.35 20.21
CA GLY A 479 56.25 -45.61 19.33
C GLY A 479 56.97 -44.38 18.74
N VAL A 480 57.97 -43.90 19.48
CA VAL A 480 59.29 -43.37 19.04
C VAL A 480 59.52 -43.04 17.54
N GLY A 481 59.97 -41.81 17.28
CA GLY A 481 61.18 -41.57 16.47
C GLY A 481 61.03 -40.79 15.15
N GLY A 482 61.95 -39.83 14.95
CA GLY A 482 62.52 -39.56 13.61
C GLY A 482 62.22 -38.19 12.99
N ALA A 483 63.29 -37.42 12.79
CA ALA A 483 63.34 -36.13 12.12
C ALA A 483 63.51 -36.23 10.58
N SER A 484 63.45 -35.07 9.91
CA SER A 484 63.87 -34.76 8.51
C SER A 484 62.99 -35.36 7.39
N GLY A 485 62.74 -34.75 6.22
CA GLY A 485 63.23 -33.57 5.50
C GLY A 485 63.09 -33.84 4.00
N ILE A 486 62.99 -32.78 3.16
CA ILE A 486 63.37 -32.73 1.72
C ILE A 486 62.39 -33.45 0.74
N ALA A 487 61.60 -32.75 -0.08
CA ALA A 487 61.84 -32.05 -1.37
C ALA A 487 61.58 -32.91 -2.64
N ASP A 488 60.86 -32.27 -3.58
CA ASP A 488 60.77 -32.40 -5.05
C ASP A 488 61.24 -33.66 -5.79
N HIS A 489 60.38 -34.14 -6.72
CA HIS A 489 60.71 -34.23 -8.16
C HIS A 489 59.51 -34.67 -9.05
N ASP A 490 59.20 -33.80 -10.01
CA ASP A 490 58.91 -33.94 -11.45
C ASP A 490 58.26 -35.18 -12.11
N GLU A 491 57.35 -34.78 -13.02
CA GLU A 491 56.81 -35.34 -14.27
C GLU A 491 57.48 -36.54 -14.98
N TYR A 492 56.65 -37.46 -15.51
CA TYR A 492 56.33 -37.68 -16.94
C TYR A 492 55.77 -39.10 -17.18
N GLY A 493 54.75 -39.23 -18.05
CA GLY A 493 54.34 -40.53 -18.60
C GLY A 493 52.99 -40.56 -19.31
N GLU A 494 53.01 -40.39 -20.64
CA GLU A 494 51.90 -40.52 -21.59
C GLU A 494 51.20 -41.90 -21.58
N ALA A 495 49.91 -41.94 -21.98
CA ALA A 495 49.31 -43.14 -22.57
C ALA A 495 48.20 -42.80 -23.60
N GLN A 496 48.20 -43.59 -24.67
CA GLN A 496 47.62 -43.37 -26.00
C GLN A 496 46.19 -43.90 -26.24
N HIS A 497 45.70 -43.58 -27.44
CA HIS A 497 44.47 -43.86 -28.18
C HIS A 497 43.93 -45.31 -28.36
N ARG A 498 42.57 -45.43 -28.34
CA ARG A 498 41.60 -46.16 -29.24
C ARG A 498 41.64 -47.71 -29.36
N PRO A 499 40.65 -48.40 -30.00
CA PRO A 499 39.19 -48.18 -30.23
C PRO A 499 38.33 -49.46 -29.99
N LEU A 500 37.02 -49.48 -30.33
CA LEU A 500 36.38 -50.50 -31.22
C LEU A 500 34.85 -50.31 -31.42
N ARG A 501 34.39 -50.59 -32.65
CA ARG A 501 33.01 -50.65 -33.17
C ARG A 501 32.69 -52.10 -33.61
N GLY A 502 31.41 -52.48 -33.56
CA GLY A 502 30.71 -53.46 -34.45
C GLY A 502 30.93 -54.94 -34.13
N ALA A 503 29.99 -55.87 -34.33
CA ALA A 503 28.81 -55.90 -35.19
C ALA A 503 27.89 -57.12 -34.85
N GLU A 504 26.58 -56.99 -35.17
CA GLU A 504 25.69 -57.98 -35.85
C GLU A 504 25.46 -59.40 -35.25
N LEU A 505 24.33 -60.11 -35.37
CA LEU A 505 23.05 -60.01 -36.12
C LEU A 505 22.07 -61.08 -35.56
N SER A 506 20.75 -60.81 -35.58
CA SER A 506 19.57 -61.73 -35.77
C SER A 506 18.36 -61.21 -34.96
N SER A 507 17.39 -60.56 -35.60
CA SER A 507 16.19 -61.11 -36.27
C SER A 507 14.92 -60.99 -35.41
N MET A 508 14.13 -59.94 -35.64
CA MET A 508 12.71 -60.04 -36.05
C MET A 508 12.11 -58.64 -36.12
N SER A 509 11.96 -58.15 -37.33
CA SER A 509 11.19 -56.97 -37.69
C SER A 509 9.71 -57.33 -37.83
N GLY A 510 8.86 -56.52 -37.21
CA GLY A 510 7.41 -56.51 -37.38
C GLY A 510 6.93 -55.06 -37.41
N SER A 511 6.93 -54.47 -38.61
CA SER A 511 6.15 -53.28 -38.93
C SER A 511 5.72 -53.42 -40.39
N SER A 512 4.41 -53.52 -40.59
CA SER A 512 3.69 -53.36 -41.86
C SER A 512 2.30 -52.85 -41.48
N CYS A 513 1.90 -51.63 -41.85
CA CYS A 513 1.37 -51.23 -43.18
C CYS A 513 -0.12 -51.61 -43.31
N LEU A 514 -1.01 -50.94 -44.03
CA LEU A 514 -1.12 -49.70 -44.83
C LEU A 514 -2.54 -49.76 -45.42
N ALA A 515 -3.12 -48.64 -45.85
CA ALA A 515 -3.72 -48.53 -47.19
C ALA A 515 -4.08 -47.08 -47.54
N GLU A 516 -3.40 -46.58 -48.57
CA GLU A 516 -3.73 -45.43 -49.41
C GLU A 516 -4.87 -45.77 -50.39
N LEU A 517 -5.47 -44.73 -50.99
CA LEU A 517 -5.68 -44.69 -52.44
C LEU A 517 -5.75 -43.24 -52.96
N LEU A 518 -4.84 -42.97 -53.89
CA LEU A 518 -4.68 -41.89 -54.87
C LEU A 518 -5.93 -41.78 -55.81
N LEU A 519 -6.28 -40.72 -56.56
CA LEU A 519 -5.50 -39.82 -57.44
C LEU A 519 -6.42 -38.69 -58.01
N SER A 520 -5.78 -37.63 -58.51
CA SER A 520 -6.19 -36.66 -59.56
C SER A 520 -6.55 -35.21 -59.15
N SER A 521 -5.66 -34.29 -59.56
CA SER A 521 -5.94 -32.87 -59.87
C SER A 521 -6.29 -32.76 -61.38
N PRO A 522 -6.92 -31.67 -61.86
CA PRO A 522 -6.18 -30.44 -62.16
C PRO A 522 -6.92 -29.10 -61.89
N ILE A 523 -6.11 -28.08 -61.55
CA ILE A 523 -6.07 -26.67 -62.04
C ILE A 523 -7.40 -26.03 -62.51
N ASP A 524 -7.87 -24.96 -61.84
CA ASP A 524 -7.90 -23.59 -62.41
C ASP A 524 -8.25 -22.48 -61.37
N GLU A 525 -8.02 -21.25 -61.80
CA GLU A 525 -7.71 -19.98 -61.12
C GLU A 525 -8.79 -19.17 -60.33
N THR A 526 -8.28 -18.41 -59.36
CA THR A 526 -8.63 -17.03 -58.92
C THR A 526 -9.87 -16.69 -58.05
N PRO A 527 -9.77 -15.61 -57.22
CA PRO A 527 -10.70 -15.30 -56.12
C PRO A 527 -11.77 -14.26 -56.51
N SER A 528 -12.85 -14.17 -55.74
CA SER A 528 -13.93 -13.19 -55.97
C SER A 528 -14.52 -12.65 -54.66
N PRO A 529 -15.09 -11.42 -54.69
CA PRO A 529 -14.67 -10.38 -53.75
C PRO A 529 -15.80 -9.65 -53.00
N ILE A 530 -15.34 -8.74 -52.15
CA ILE A 530 -15.94 -7.51 -51.60
C ILE A 530 -17.20 -7.02 -52.34
N TYR A 531 -18.29 -6.84 -51.59
CA TYR A 531 -19.48 -6.11 -52.04
C TYR A 531 -19.32 -4.61 -51.79
N SER A 532 -19.27 -3.84 -52.87
CA SER A 532 -19.61 -2.42 -52.91
C SER A 532 -20.66 -2.23 -54.00
N SER A 533 -21.73 -1.49 -53.72
CA SER A 533 -22.73 -1.10 -54.72
C SER A 533 -22.85 0.41 -54.77
N ARG A 534 -22.23 1.02 -55.78
CA ARG A 534 -22.63 2.31 -56.35
C ARG A 534 -23.30 2.03 -57.70
N GLY A 535 -24.55 2.44 -57.84
CA GLY A 535 -25.18 2.67 -59.15
C GLY A 535 -25.00 4.13 -59.55
N ARG A 536 -24.66 4.38 -60.82
CA ARG A 536 -24.59 5.72 -61.43
C ARG A 536 -25.17 5.64 -62.84
N ALA A 537 -26.10 6.54 -63.15
CA ALA A 537 -26.45 7.07 -64.47
C ALA A 537 -27.40 8.26 -64.22
N THR A 538 -27.44 9.40 -64.91
CA THR A 538 -26.61 10.11 -65.90
C THR A 538 -27.25 11.50 -66.10
N HIS A 539 -26.42 12.54 -66.29
CA HIS A 539 -26.62 13.75 -67.11
C HIS A 539 -27.70 14.81 -66.78
N GLY A 540 -27.25 16.07 -66.69
CA GLY A 540 -28.07 17.28 -66.76
C GLY A 540 -27.30 18.55 -66.39
N TYR A 541 -26.92 19.34 -67.40
CA TYR A 541 -26.15 20.59 -67.40
C TYR A 541 -26.71 21.71 -66.50
N ALA A 542 -25.84 22.55 -65.93
CA ALA A 542 -25.63 23.97 -66.30
C ALA A 542 -25.02 24.80 -65.16
N GLU A 543 -24.30 25.84 -65.56
CA GLU A 543 -23.21 26.52 -64.88
C GLU A 543 -23.55 28.03 -64.73
N ILE A 544 -22.94 28.68 -63.73
CA ILE A 544 -22.54 30.12 -63.67
C ILE A 544 -23.64 31.19 -63.42
N LEU A 545 -23.54 31.93 -62.29
CA LEU A 545 -23.11 33.36 -62.26
C LEU A 545 -23.00 33.94 -60.82
N ARG A 546 -21.77 34.42 -60.53
CA ARG A 546 -21.31 35.55 -59.69
C ARG A 546 -22.16 36.84 -59.92
N ASP A 547 -22.29 37.89 -59.10
CA ASP A 547 -21.65 38.48 -57.89
C ASP A 547 -22.61 39.61 -57.36
N PRO A 548 -22.24 40.72 -56.65
CA PRO A 548 -22.77 41.07 -55.33
C PRO A 548 -23.39 42.49 -55.25
N SER A 549 -23.86 42.90 -54.07
CA SER A 549 -24.01 44.29 -53.54
C SER A 549 -25.16 44.32 -52.52
N GLY A 550 -25.15 45.03 -51.40
CA GLY A 550 -24.18 45.89 -50.75
C GLY A 550 -24.87 46.65 -49.61
N SER A 551 -24.47 46.39 -48.35
CA SER A 551 -24.35 47.36 -47.24
C SER A 551 -25.61 48.17 -46.76
N PRO A 552 -25.56 48.96 -45.66
CA PRO A 552 -26.28 48.64 -44.42
C PRO A 552 -27.19 49.78 -43.89
N PHE A 553 -28.06 49.51 -42.92
CA PHE A 553 -28.67 50.56 -42.07
C PHE A 553 -29.02 50.05 -40.66
N GLU A 554 -28.37 50.62 -39.65
CA GLU A 554 -28.88 50.83 -38.27
C GLU A 554 -29.46 52.28 -38.17
N PRO A 555 -29.95 52.78 -37.03
CA PRO A 555 -31.00 52.28 -36.11
C PRO A 555 -32.05 53.38 -35.81
N ALA A 556 -33.17 53.08 -35.13
CA ALA A 556 -34.01 54.13 -34.54
C ALA A 556 -34.80 53.65 -33.30
N ALA A 557 -34.71 54.48 -32.26
CA ALA A 557 -35.39 54.40 -30.97
C ALA A 557 -36.84 54.93 -31.00
N ALA A 558 -37.68 54.53 -30.03
CA ALA A 558 -38.35 55.44 -29.07
C ALA A 558 -39.57 54.82 -28.31
N THR A 559 -39.65 55.18 -27.01
CA THR A 559 -40.84 55.45 -26.16
C THR A 559 -41.73 54.28 -25.66
N THR A 560 -41.60 53.83 -24.40
CA THR A 560 -42.16 54.31 -23.10
C THR A 560 -43.61 53.92 -22.79
N SER A 561 -43.81 53.13 -21.72
CA SER A 561 -44.91 53.35 -20.76
C SER A 561 -44.51 52.90 -19.35
N ARG A 562 -44.94 53.69 -18.35
CA ARG A 562 -44.58 53.65 -16.92
C ARG A 562 -45.64 52.90 -16.09
N MET A 563 -45.23 52.32 -14.96
CA MET A 563 -45.97 52.27 -13.67
C MET A 563 -44.98 52.05 -12.49
N PRO A 564 -45.34 52.43 -11.24
CA PRO A 564 -44.43 53.09 -10.28
C PRO A 564 -43.91 52.20 -9.11
N PRO A 565 -42.93 52.68 -8.29
CA PRO A 565 -42.37 51.95 -7.17
C PRO A 565 -43.01 52.33 -5.81
N PRO A 566 -42.91 51.50 -4.76
CA PRO A 566 -43.17 51.94 -3.39
C PRO A 566 -41.91 52.54 -2.74
N LYS A 567 -42.10 53.67 -2.05
CA LYS A 567 -41.11 54.48 -1.32
C LYS A 567 -40.83 53.93 0.11
N PRO A 568 -39.73 54.37 0.75
CA PRO A 568 -39.26 53.92 2.07
C PRO A 568 -39.50 54.92 3.23
N ALA A 569 -39.02 54.52 4.42
CA ALA A 569 -38.58 55.31 5.61
C ALA A 569 -39.56 55.38 6.81
N PRO A 570 -39.12 55.77 8.05
CA PRO A 570 -37.80 56.26 8.47
C PRO A 570 -37.25 55.72 9.83
N ALA A 571 -36.08 56.27 10.18
CA ALA A 571 -35.10 55.97 11.23
C ALA A 571 -35.47 56.31 12.70
N SER A 572 -34.64 55.85 13.65
CA SER A 572 -33.97 56.76 14.62
C SER A 572 -32.97 56.09 15.59
N ILE A 573 -31.75 56.68 15.62
CA ILE A 573 -30.97 57.07 16.82
C ILE A 573 -30.16 56.00 17.60
N SER A 574 -28.83 56.03 17.37
CA SER A 574 -27.71 55.71 18.28
C SER A 574 -27.47 56.90 19.26
N PRO A 575 -26.50 56.94 20.23
CA PRO A 575 -25.34 56.07 20.49
C PRO A 575 -25.00 55.82 21.99
N THR A 576 -23.94 55.05 22.29
CA THR A 576 -22.77 55.42 23.15
C THR A 576 -22.11 54.25 23.91
N MET A 577 -20.79 54.16 23.69
CA MET A 577 -19.65 53.78 24.55
C MET A 577 -19.86 53.04 25.89
N SER A 578 -19.05 51.99 26.14
CA SER A 578 -17.88 52.05 27.04
C SER A 578 -17.53 50.69 27.70
N SER A 579 -16.37 50.16 27.32
CA SER A 579 -15.24 49.62 28.14
C SER A 579 -15.39 48.63 29.33
N TYR A 580 -14.28 47.88 29.53
CA TYR A 580 -13.82 47.01 30.66
C TYR A 580 -14.35 45.57 30.74
N ARG A 581 -13.56 44.53 30.41
CA ARG A 581 -12.49 43.85 31.19
C ARG A 581 -12.89 43.48 32.63
N GLY A 582 -12.98 42.18 32.91
CA GLY A 582 -12.66 41.64 34.26
C GLY A 582 -13.37 40.36 34.73
N ARG A 583 -12.72 39.21 34.51
CA ARG A 583 -12.50 38.03 35.39
C ARG A 583 -13.64 37.39 36.22
N ASN A 584 -13.69 36.06 36.06
CA ASN A 584 -13.82 34.98 37.07
C ASN A 584 -14.93 35.05 38.14
N ALA A 585 -15.86 34.08 38.10
CA ALA A 585 -16.10 33.10 39.18
C ALA A 585 -17.31 32.19 38.82
N GLU A 586 -17.09 30.87 38.82
CA GLU A 586 -18.13 29.84 39.03
C GLU A 586 -18.45 29.73 40.56
N PRO A 587 -19.34 28.81 41.02
CA PRO A 587 -20.75 28.60 40.66
C PRO A 587 -21.64 28.58 41.92
N SER A 588 -22.96 28.75 41.79
CA SER A 588 -23.88 28.36 42.88
C SER A 588 -25.22 27.79 42.38
N SER A 589 -25.40 26.53 42.78
CA SER A 589 -26.63 25.85 43.21
C SER A 589 -28.00 26.47 42.91
N ARG A 590 -28.85 25.68 42.24
CA ARG A 590 -30.22 25.43 42.72
C ARG A 590 -30.53 23.94 42.64
N ALA A 591 -30.78 23.37 43.80
CA ALA A 591 -31.27 22.03 44.02
C ALA A 591 -32.81 21.98 43.98
N ALA A 592 -33.32 20.77 43.73
CA ALA A 592 -34.46 20.11 44.37
C ALA A 592 -35.69 19.77 43.52
N CYS A 593 -36.23 18.59 43.87
CA CYS A 593 -37.36 17.78 43.36
C CYS A 593 -37.00 16.85 42.17
N LEU A 594 -37.02 15.51 42.25
CA LEU A 594 -37.71 14.58 43.16
C LEU A 594 -36.99 13.21 43.12
N GLU A 595 -36.75 12.59 44.28
CA GLU A 595 -36.22 11.22 44.45
C GLU A 595 -37.23 10.45 45.32
N LYS A 596 -37.72 9.28 44.88
CA LYS A 596 -38.35 8.27 45.76
C LYS A 596 -38.38 6.87 45.11
N ALA A 597 -37.95 5.88 45.90
CA ALA A 597 -38.00 4.41 45.75
C ALA A 597 -36.75 3.79 45.06
N MET A 598 -35.93 2.91 45.66
CA MET A 598 -35.95 2.19 46.93
C MET A 598 -34.51 1.86 47.38
N ARG A 599 -34.23 2.00 48.68
CA ARG A 599 -33.18 1.28 49.42
C ARG A 599 -33.84 0.65 50.63
N ASP A 600 -33.54 -0.63 50.86
CA ASP A 600 -33.48 -1.39 52.11
C ASP A 600 -33.37 -2.88 51.69
N ALA A 601 -32.57 -3.77 52.25
CA ALA A 601 -31.78 -3.74 53.47
C ALA A 601 -30.63 -4.76 53.39
N SER A 602 -29.77 -4.63 54.39
CA SER A 602 -28.49 -5.24 54.69
C SER A 602 -28.49 -6.71 55.19
N CYS A 603 -27.33 -7.35 55.01
CA CYS A 603 -26.60 -8.18 56.00
C CYS A 603 -27.23 -9.46 56.58
N SER A 604 -26.62 -10.62 56.28
CA SER A 604 -26.17 -11.55 57.33
C SER A 604 -25.04 -12.47 56.83
N ARG A 605 -23.99 -12.62 57.65
CA ARG A 605 -22.93 -13.64 57.55
C ARG A 605 -23.36 -14.87 58.37
N ARG A 606 -22.99 -16.09 57.94
CA ARG A 606 -22.32 -17.13 58.78
C ARG A 606 -21.94 -18.41 58.01
N HIS A 607 -20.65 -18.75 58.15
CA HIS A 607 -19.98 -20.07 58.23
C HIS A 607 -20.44 -21.29 57.40
N ARG A 608 -19.52 -21.88 56.61
CA ARG A 608 -18.67 -23.04 56.98
C ARG A 608 -17.61 -23.35 55.88
N ARG A 609 -16.57 -24.08 56.31
CA ARG A 609 -15.25 -24.38 55.69
C ARG A 609 -15.30 -25.52 54.63
N PRO A 610 -14.16 -25.86 53.96
CA PRO A 610 -14.09 -26.47 52.63
C PRO A 610 -13.98 -28.00 52.64
N ILE A 611 -14.19 -28.63 51.49
CA ILE A 611 -13.84 -30.02 51.22
C ILE A 611 -13.03 -30.08 49.92
N ALA A 612 -11.88 -30.73 49.99
CA ALA A 612 -11.03 -31.13 48.89
C ALA A 612 -11.31 -32.60 48.50
N GLU A 613 -10.79 -32.97 47.33
CA GLU A 613 -10.45 -34.32 46.83
C GLU A 613 -11.47 -35.16 46.03
N GLU A 614 -10.95 -35.55 44.86
CA GLU A 614 -11.09 -36.80 44.09
C GLU A 614 -12.47 -37.26 43.58
N ALA A 615 -12.62 -37.38 42.25
CA ALA A 615 -12.36 -38.64 41.53
C ALA A 615 -12.67 -38.55 40.03
N THR A 616 -11.98 -39.42 39.29
CA THR A 616 -11.82 -39.52 37.84
C THR A 616 -12.98 -40.27 37.13
N ARG A 617 -12.96 -40.18 35.77
CA ARG A 617 -13.53 -41.07 34.72
C ARG A 617 -14.90 -40.71 34.14
N PHE A 618 -14.95 -40.29 32.87
CA PHE A 618 -15.06 -41.15 31.66
C PHE A 618 -14.63 -40.37 30.39
N PRO A 619 -14.04 -41.04 29.37
CA PRO A 619 -13.51 -40.41 28.17
C PRO A 619 -14.49 -40.50 26.97
N GLY A 620 -14.32 -39.59 26.00
CA GLY A 620 -14.79 -39.80 24.63
C GLY A 620 -15.90 -38.85 24.18
N LEU A 621 -15.51 -37.71 23.61
CA LEU A 621 -16.24 -37.12 22.49
C LEU A 621 -15.24 -36.39 21.59
N GLN A 622 -14.90 -37.02 20.47
CA GLN A 622 -14.28 -36.36 19.32
C GLN A 622 -15.33 -35.41 18.73
N LEU A 623 -15.09 -34.10 18.83
CA LEU A 623 -15.83 -33.10 18.06
C LEU A 623 -15.18 -33.02 16.68
N ALA A 624 -15.86 -33.61 15.69
CA ALA A 624 -15.55 -33.41 14.29
C ALA A 624 -15.91 -31.97 13.90
N TYR A 625 -14.89 -31.18 13.57
CA TYR A 625 -15.05 -29.93 12.86
C TYR A 625 -15.42 -30.26 11.41
N PHE A 626 -16.59 -29.81 10.95
CA PHE A 626 -16.94 -29.82 9.53
C PHE A 626 -16.48 -28.50 8.92
N ASP A 627 -15.45 -28.62 8.09
CA ASP A 627 -14.98 -27.61 7.16
C ASP A 627 -15.85 -27.69 5.89
N VAL A 628 -16.31 -26.55 5.37
CA VAL A 628 -17.06 -26.51 4.11
C VAL A 628 -16.49 -25.40 3.24
N GLU A 629 -15.46 -25.76 2.47
CA GLU A 629 -15.08 -25.03 1.27
C GLU A 629 -15.77 -25.60 0.01
N GLY A 630 -16.53 -24.71 -0.64
CA GLY A 630 -16.61 -24.51 -2.10
C GLY A 630 -16.78 -25.67 -3.08
N THR A 631 -17.91 -25.67 -3.79
CA THR A 631 -17.92 -25.86 -5.27
C THR A 631 -19.11 -25.15 -5.92
N LYS A 632 -18.83 -24.43 -7.01
CA LYS A 632 -19.80 -23.73 -7.86
C LYS A 632 -20.54 -24.71 -8.80
N ALA A 633 -21.82 -24.45 -9.04
CA ALA A 633 -22.50 -24.39 -10.36
C ALA A 633 -23.88 -25.07 -10.39
N GLY A 634 -24.91 -24.24 -10.62
CA GLY A 634 -26.12 -24.56 -11.39
C GLY A 634 -27.04 -25.69 -10.92
N MET A 635 -28.09 -25.37 -10.16
CA MET A 635 -29.36 -26.11 -10.19
C MET A 635 -30.53 -25.26 -9.65
N THR A 636 -31.70 -25.51 -10.22
CA THR A 636 -32.90 -24.67 -10.20
C THR A 636 -33.67 -24.66 -8.86
N ASN A 637 -34.27 -23.50 -8.54
CA ASN A 637 -35.17 -23.27 -7.40
C ASN A 637 -36.44 -24.13 -7.51
N SER A 638 -36.50 -25.27 -6.81
CA SER A 638 -37.79 -25.88 -6.36
C SER A 638 -37.65 -27.04 -5.34
N VAL A 639 -36.45 -27.48 -4.98
CA VAL A 639 -36.26 -28.62 -4.05
C VAL A 639 -35.86 -28.20 -2.62
N TRP A 640 -35.57 -26.90 -2.39
CA TRP A 640 -35.05 -26.42 -1.10
C TRP A 640 -36.10 -26.13 -0.02
N THR A 641 -37.39 -26.09 -0.34
CA THR A 641 -38.44 -25.68 0.62
C THR A 641 -39.09 -26.83 1.40
N ARG A 642 -38.86 -28.10 1.02
CA ARG A 642 -39.40 -29.26 1.77
C ARG A 642 -38.44 -29.83 2.81
N THR A 643 -37.13 -29.77 2.60
CA THR A 643 -36.16 -30.44 3.47
C THR A 643 -35.81 -29.64 4.74
N THR A 644 -35.85 -28.31 4.67
CA THR A 644 -35.59 -27.40 5.81
C THR A 644 -36.75 -27.37 6.82
N THR A 645 -37.99 -27.55 6.37
CA THR A 645 -39.17 -27.55 7.25
C THR A 645 -39.27 -28.82 8.12
N GLU A 646 -38.80 -29.96 7.60
CA GLU A 646 -38.80 -31.23 8.33
C GLU A 646 -37.67 -31.29 9.38
N LEU A 647 -36.49 -30.74 9.06
CA LEU A 647 -35.34 -30.64 9.97
C LEU A 647 -35.60 -29.68 11.14
N LEU A 648 -36.28 -28.56 10.90
CA LEU A 648 -36.70 -27.63 11.97
C LEU A 648 -37.76 -28.25 12.90
N ARG A 649 -38.64 -29.12 12.38
CA ARG A 649 -39.60 -29.87 13.21
C ARG A 649 -38.92 -30.94 14.07
N GLN A 650 -37.87 -31.58 13.57
CA GLN A 650 -37.06 -32.52 14.36
C GLN A 650 -36.26 -31.81 15.47
N ALA A 651 -35.65 -30.66 15.17
CA ALA A 651 -34.93 -29.87 16.16
C ALA A 651 -35.84 -29.37 17.30
N CYS A 652 -37.07 -28.94 16.99
CA CYS A 652 -38.04 -28.50 17.99
C CYS A 652 -38.56 -29.65 18.89
N ARG A 653 -38.62 -30.89 18.40
CA ARG A 653 -39.01 -32.07 19.21
C ARG A 653 -37.92 -32.49 20.18
N ILE A 654 -36.65 -32.32 19.81
CA ILE A 654 -35.50 -32.65 20.66
C ILE A 654 -35.33 -31.62 21.80
N PHE A 655 -35.63 -30.34 21.54
CA PHE A 655 -35.61 -29.31 22.59
C PHE A 655 -36.78 -29.43 23.58
N ALA A 656 -37.94 -29.96 23.16
CA ALA A 656 -39.08 -30.18 24.04
C ALA A 656 -38.91 -31.40 24.99
N SER A 657 -38.02 -32.35 24.69
CA SER A 657 -37.77 -33.53 25.54
C SER A 657 -36.67 -33.34 26.59
N LEU A 658 -35.96 -32.20 26.58
CA LEU A 658 -34.89 -31.87 27.54
C LEU A 658 -35.33 -30.88 28.63
N SER A 659 -36.63 -30.58 28.73
CA SER A 659 -37.21 -29.78 29.80
C SER A 659 -38.41 -30.50 30.42
N SER A 660 -38.15 -31.58 31.16
CA SER A 660 -39.14 -32.14 32.10
C SER A 660 -38.49 -33.04 33.17
N SER A 661 -38.24 -32.40 34.32
CA SER A 661 -38.26 -32.92 35.71
C SER A 661 -37.10 -33.78 36.22
N PRO A 662 -36.82 -33.74 37.55
CA PRO A 662 -36.79 -32.61 38.49
C PRO A 662 -35.36 -32.21 38.91
#